data_AF-A0AAN7IY68-F1
#
_entry.id   AF-A0AAN7IY68-F1
#
_cell.length_a   1.000
_cell.length_b   1.000
_cell.length_c   1.000
_cell.angle_alpha   90.00
_cell.angle_beta   90.00
_cell.angle_gamma   90.00
#
_symmetry.space_group_name_H-M   'P 1'
#
loop_
_entity.id
_entity.type
_entity.pdbx_description
1 polymer ?
#
loop_
_entity_poly.entity_id
_entity_poly.type
_entity_poly.pdbx_seq_one_letter_code
_entity_poly.pdbx_strand_id
1 'polypeptide(L)'
;MQKNITMKLTNEQISPGAWYFGLFNGIGRTRTQSKMIVRGPAYAFSANITVEGCTTPTMWGQYCNQTVDTLSCVPSAGNISVAKSYNQTSKNVVSCKNSLETSCLGDGEQKLYSLEVMGVAEELTIMAMNIRLNVMATNNSGNFIGVNLTCFVRHGAIPSAALHDYSGNISKAPLSIRSPKVGRWYIAILPVNISKELGGTQNSNTKVCYSMESQVLECPIGKAGSNCTWERFVLQTILRRGSSPFESYYLPVSEKVFSKSANFPLEPLLSNSSYGEKPDDIWTYFLSEIPRGAAGGNIHIQLTSDTEINYEVYARFGGLPSIDIWDYFYANSTRSSDGSMFFMMNNSSKEKVDFYILYAREGIWGFGLRHLNTSSSASKDVIIMSISLERCPKSCSSHGDCKLGFDASGLTSYSFCACDRRHGGFDCGIEIVSHQGHIWQSFCLIASNAAAVLPAFWALRQKALAEWVVYTASGIFSGLYHSCDVGTWCLLTFNVLQFMDFWLSFMAVVSTFVYLATIDEVFKRAIHTAVAILTALMAVTKATRSSNIIIVIAIGALGLLIGWLIELLTKYRSFSFSIGFDFHMLDRWQTLKVWVQNLIKTLFRRFRWMFVLAGFTTLAFAAISWKLETSESYWIWHR
;
A
#
# COMPACT_ATOMS: atom_id res chain seq x y z
N MET A 1 11.04 13.57 -2.77
CA MET A 1 11.22 12.27 -2.09
C MET A 1 12.46 12.35 -1.22
N GLN A 2 12.39 11.84 0.03
CA GLN A 2 13.59 11.63 0.84
C GLN A 2 14.52 10.66 0.11
N LYS A 3 15.82 10.96 0.07
CA LYS A 3 16.81 10.12 -0.64
C LYS A 3 17.04 8.78 0.06
N ASN A 4 17.00 8.78 1.39
CA ASN A 4 17.14 7.60 2.22
C ASN A 4 15.97 7.56 3.21
N ILE A 5 15.30 6.42 3.30
CA ILE A 5 14.28 6.13 4.31
C ILE A 5 14.86 5.02 5.17
N THR A 6 14.99 5.26 6.47
CA THR A 6 15.46 4.25 7.42
C THR A 6 14.32 3.92 8.38
N MET A 7 13.96 2.65 8.45
CA MET A 7 12.98 2.13 9.39
C MET A 7 13.69 1.17 10.33
N LYS A 8 13.81 1.56 11.60
CA LYS A 8 14.38 0.71 12.65
C LYS A 8 13.24 0.23 13.54
N LEU A 9 13.00 -1.07 13.55
CA LEU A 9 12.04 -1.70 14.44
C LEU A 9 12.78 -2.34 15.61
N THR A 10 12.27 -2.16 16.82
CA THR A 10 12.77 -2.87 18.00
C THR A 10 12.14 -4.26 18.12
N ASN A 11 12.71 -5.13 18.94
CA ASN A 11 12.10 -6.43 19.29
C ASN A 11 10.67 -6.29 19.87
N GLU A 12 10.37 -5.16 20.51
CA GLU A 12 9.01 -4.84 20.96
C GLU A 12 8.09 -4.49 19.78
N GLN A 13 8.60 -4.00 18.66
CA GLN A 13 7.77 -3.65 17.49
C GLN A 13 7.66 -4.80 16.48
N ILE A 14 8.58 -5.75 16.53
CA ILE A 14 8.61 -6.89 15.61
C ILE A 14 7.70 -8.01 16.14
N SER A 15 6.55 -8.17 15.49
CA SER A 15 5.72 -9.37 15.59
C SER A 15 6.24 -10.49 14.64
N PRO A 16 6.09 -11.77 15.02
CA PRO A 16 6.40 -12.93 14.20
C PRO A 16 5.48 -12.98 12.98
N GLY A 17 6.04 -13.39 11.85
CA GLY A 17 5.34 -13.49 10.58
C GLY A 17 6.15 -12.88 9.43
N ALA A 18 5.59 -12.96 8.23
CA ALA A 18 6.15 -12.31 7.05
C ALA A 18 5.88 -10.79 7.09
N TRP A 19 6.94 -9.99 6.94
CA TRP A 19 6.84 -8.55 6.84
C TRP A 19 6.93 -8.12 5.39
N TYR A 20 5.89 -7.43 4.92
CA TYR A 20 5.84 -6.86 3.57
C TYR A 20 6.04 -5.35 3.65
N PHE A 21 7.17 -4.86 3.12
CA PHE A 21 7.44 -3.43 3.04
C PHE A 21 7.05 -2.94 1.64
N GLY A 22 5.97 -2.16 1.56
CA GLY A 22 5.50 -1.56 0.32
C GLY A 22 5.86 -0.09 0.25
N LEU A 23 6.56 0.31 -0.81
CA LEU A 23 6.72 1.73 -1.16
C LEU A 23 5.62 2.11 -2.15
N PHE A 24 4.65 2.88 -1.70
CA PHE A 24 3.52 3.32 -2.53
C PHE A 24 3.70 4.78 -2.95
N ASN A 25 3.43 5.07 -4.22
CA ASN A 25 3.29 6.44 -4.71
C ASN A 25 1.80 6.74 -4.92
N GLY A 26 1.24 7.65 -4.13
CA GLY A 26 -0.21 7.94 -4.11
C GLY A 26 -0.98 7.00 -3.19
N ILE A 27 -1.29 7.46 -1.98
CA ILE A 27 -2.15 6.74 -1.03
C ILE A 27 -3.58 7.27 -1.24
N GLY A 28 -4.45 6.47 -1.87
CA GLY A 28 -5.85 6.83 -2.11
C GLY A 28 -6.68 5.64 -2.60
N ARG A 29 -8.01 5.75 -2.49
CA ARG A 29 -8.97 4.73 -2.99
C ARG A 29 -8.78 4.44 -4.48
N THR A 30 -8.33 5.44 -5.24
CA THR A 30 -7.97 5.40 -6.66
C THR A 30 -6.52 4.95 -6.86
N ARG A 31 -6.11 3.81 -6.27
CA ARG A 31 -4.76 3.24 -6.50
C ARG A 31 -4.45 3.30 -8.00
N THR A 32 -3.45 4.11 -8.33
CA THR A 32 -3.24 4.59 -9.70
C THR A 32 -2.63 3.51 -10.57
N GLN A 33 -3.05 3.55 -11.83
CA GLN A 33 -2.68 2.69 -12.93
C GLN A 33 -1.22 2.21 -12.91
N SER A 34 -1.02 0.97 -13.35
CA SER A 34 0.31 0.40 -13.64
C SER A 34 1.13 1.23 -14.65
N LYS A 35 0.51 2.20 -15.34
CA LYS A 35 1.15 3.09 -16.32
C LYS A 35 0.52 4.50 -16.31
N MET A 36 0.62 5.23 -15.21
CA MET A 36 0.87 6.68 -15.38
C MET A 36 2.20 6.77 -16.12
N ILE A 37 2.20 7.39 -17.30
CA ILE A 37 3.35 7.53 -18.18
C ILE A 37 4.57 7.86 -17.30
N VAL A 38 5.57 6.97 -17.29
CA VAL A 38 6.81 7.15 -16.55
C VAL A 38 7.59 8.28 -17.23
N ARG A 39 7.19 9.54 -16.99
CA ARG A 39 7.90 10.73 -17.45
C ARG A 39 9.02 11.15 -16.49
N GLY A 40 8.97 10.64 -15.26
CA GLY A 40 10.02 10.80 -14.26
C GLY A 40 11.15 9.78 -14.44
N PRO A 41 12.36 10.05 -13.93
CA PRO A 41 13.41 9.04 -13.88
C PRO A 41 12.89 7.81 -13.14
N ALA A 42 13.10 6.61 -13.70
CA ALA A 42 12.90 5.37 -12.96
C ALA A 42 13.80 5.42 -11.73
N TYR A 43 13.20 5.48 -10.55
CA TYR A 43 13.93 5.44 -9.30
C TYR A 43 14.19 3.98 -8.96
N ALA A 44 15.44 3.56 -9.07
CA ALA A 44 15.87 2.29 -8.51
C ALA A 44 16.00 2.48 -7.00
N PHE A 45 15.20 1.75 -6.22
CA PHE A 45 15.31 1.69 -4.78
C PHE A 45 16.10 0.43 -4.41
N SER A 46 17.14 0.60 -3.61
CA SER A 46 17.81 -0.51 -2.93
C SER A 46 17.38 -0.52 -1.48
N ALA A 47 16.80 -1.61 -1.01
CA ALA A 47 16.53 -1.82 0.41
C ALA A 47 17.60 -2.76 0.98
N ASN A 48 18.24 -2.34 2.07
CA ASN A 48 19.06 -3.24 2.88
C ASN A 48 18.27 -3.54 4.16
N ILE A 49 17.93 -4.80 4.38
CA ILE A 49 17.17 -5.26 5.54
C ILE A 49 18.12 -6.12 6.37
N THR A 50 18.47 -5.62 7.55
CA THR A 50 19.28 -6.35 8.53
C THR A 50 18.39 -6.75 9.70
N VAL A 51 18.37 -8.03 10.02
CA VAL A 51 17.69 -8.55 11.21
C VAL A 51 18.77 -8.99 12.19
N GLU A 52 18.81 -8.35 13.35
CA GLU A 52 19.68 -8.72 14.46
C GLU A 52 18.84 -9.44 15.51
N GLY A 53 19.32 -10.59 15.97
CA GLY A 53 18.62 -11.40 16.95
C GLY A 53 19.59 -12.28 17.73
N CYS A 54 19.11 -12.83 18.84
CA CYS A 54 19.88 -13.78 19.64
C CYS A 54 20.02 -15.11 18.88
N THR A 55 21.20 -15.75 19.01
CA THR A 55 21.48 -17.04 18.36
C THR A 55 20.59 -18.17 18.88
N THR A 56 20.21 -18.10 20.16
CA THR A 56 19.31 -19.03 20.83
C THR A 56 17.91 -18.43 20.98
N PRO A 57 16.84 -19.15 20.61
CA PRO A 57 15.46 -18.63 20.60
C PRO A 57 14.87 -18.38 21.99
N THR A 58 15.49 -18.93 23.04
CA THR A 58 15.11 -18.75 24.45
C THR A 58 15.86 -17.60 25.12
N MET A 59 16.67 -16.84 24.39
CA MET A 59 17.40 -15.70 24.94
C MET A 59 16.87 -14.39 24.36
N TRP A 60 16.92 -13.33 25.17
CA TRP A 60 16.46 -12.01 24.80
C TRP A 60 17.27 -10.91 25.51
N GLY A 61 16.90 -9.66 25.24
CA GLY A 61 17.60 -8.46 25.72
C GLY A 61 18.64 -7.96 24.74
N GLN A 62 19.09 -6.73 24.93
CA GLN A 62 20.05 -6.05 24.04
C GLN A 62 21.36 -6.83 23.83
N TYR A 63 21.79 -7.58 24.86
CA TYR A 63 22.99 -8.40 24.85
C TYR A 63 22.70 -9.90 24.88
N CYS A 64 21.46 -10.33 24.66
CA CYS A 64 21.06 -11.75 24.68
C CYS A 64 21.49 -12.48 25.95
N ASN A 65 21.33 -11.83 27.10
CA ASN A 65 21.76 -12.34 28.41
C ASN A 65 20.59 -12.71 29.33
N GLN A 66 19.34 -12.47 28.90
CA GLN A 66 18.14 -12.80 29.65
C GLN A 66 17.44 -13.99 29.01
N THR A 67 16.79 -14.83 29.80
CA THR A 67 16.08 -16.03 29.32
C THR A 67 14.58 -15.79 29.19
N VAL A 68 13.97 -16.52 28.25
CA VAL A 68 12.52 -16.66 28.09
C VAL A 68 12.15 -18.07 28.52
N ASP A 69 11.37 -18.17 29.59
CA ASP A 69 10.95 -19.45 30.13
C ASP A 69 9.71 -19.96 29.38
N THR A 70 9.82 -21.12 28.73
CA THR A 70 8.70 -21.74 28.00
C THR A 70 7.77 -22.47 28.97
N LEU A 71 6.47 -22.17 28.92
CA LEU A 71 5.47 -22.87 29.72
C LEU A 71 5.06 -24.18 29.03
N SER A 72 5.10 -25.28 29.78
CA SER A 72 4.62 -26.59 29.32
C SER A 72 3.17 -26.79 29.74
N CYS A 73 2.32 -27.10 28.77
CA CYS A 73 0.89 -27.33 28.97
C CYS A 73 0.59 -28.82 29.10
N VAL A 74 -0.14 -29.20 30.15
CA VAL A 74 -0.64 -30.56 30.33
C VAL A 74 -2.18 -30.49 30.35
N PRO A 75 -2.89 -31.31 29.55
CA PRO A 75 -4.34 -31.40 29.65
C PRO A 75 -4.70 -31.87 31.06
N SER A 76 -5.59 -31.15 31.73
CA SER A 76 -6.06 -31.58 33.05
C SER A 76 -6.84 -32.88 32.87
N ALA A 77 -6.23 -34.04 33.19
CA ALA A 77 -6.97 -35.28 33.36
C ALA A 77 -7.89 -35.07 34.57
N GLY A 78 -9.16 -34.74 34.32
CA GLY A 78 -10.14 -34.62 35.38
C GLY A 78 -10.12 -35.90 36.20
N ASN A 79 -9.81 -35.79 37.49
CA ASN A 79 -10.07 -36.86 38.44
C ASN A 79 -11.57 -37.20 38.33
N ILE A 80 -11.85 -38.39 37.79
CA ILE A 80 -13.15 -39.03 37.87
C ILE A 80 -13.35 -39.41 39.35
N SER A 81 -13.72 -38.45 40.17
CA SER A 81 -14.37 -38.71 41.45
C SER A 81 -14.98 -37.43 41.99
N VAL A 82 -16.30 -37.45 42.08
CA VAL A 82 -17.17 -36.53 42.82
C VAL A 82 -17.57 -35.25 42.08
N ALA A 83 -18.52 -35.38 41.14
CA ALA A 83 -19.48 -34.33 40.85
C ALA A 83 -20.90 -34.91 40.84
N LYS A 84 -21.56 -34.85 41.99
CA LYS A 84 -23.03 -34.90 42.05
C LYS A 84 -23.57 -33.51 41.69
N SER A 85 -24.46 -33.52 40.70
CA SER A 85 -25.56 -32.58 40.44
C SER A 85 -25.28 -31.28 39.65
N TYR A 86 -26.08 -31.18 38.57
CA TYR A 86 -26.47 -30.04 37.73
C TYR A 86 -25.52 -29.49 36.64
N ASN A 87 -25.78 -29.91 35.40
CA ASN A 87 -25.64 -29.19 34.12
C ASN A 87 -24.52 -28.14 34.00
N GLN A 88 -23.26 -28.52 34.15
CA GLN A 88 -22.16 -27.76 33.59
C GLN A 88 -21.54 -28.54 32.44
N THR A 89 -21.62 -27.97 31.24
CA THR A 89 -20.91 -28.42 30.05
C THR A 89 -19.44 -28.55 30.43
N SER A 90 -18.87 -29.75 30.31
CA SER A 90 -17.49 -30.05 30.69
C SER A 90 -16.53 -29.22 29.83
N LYS A 91 -16.07 -28.08 30.34
CA LYS A 91 -15.05 -27.24 29.70
C LYS A 91 -13.69 -27.93 29.81
N ASN A 92 -12.94 -27.97 28.71
CA ASN A 92 -11.60 -28.54 28.71
C ASN A 92 -10.61 -27.46 29.16
N VAL A 93 -10.05 -27.64 30.35
CA VAL A 93 -9.06 -26.71 30.91
C VAL A 93 -7.67 -27.30 30.75
N VAL A 94 -6.80 -26.61 30.02
CA VAL A 94 -5.38 -26.97 29.88
C VAL A 94 -4.59 -26.09 30.83
N SER A 95 -3.94 -26.68 31.83
CA SER A 95 -3.07 -25.95 32.76
C SER A 95 -1.63 -25.99 32.24
N CYS A 96 -1.00 -24.83 32.18
CA CYS A 96 0.35 -24.63 31.69
C CYS A 96 1.22 -24.03 32.80
N LYS A 97 2.30 -24.75 33.12
CA LYS A 97 3.22 -24.44 34.21
C LYS A 97 4.66 -24.42 33.72
N ASN A 98 5.50 -23.67 34.43
CA ASN A 98 6.94 -23.73 34.24
C ASN A 98 7.52 -24.96 34.97
N SER A 99 8.64 -25.48 34.48
CA SER A 99 9.39 -26.57 35.12
C SER A 99 10.04 -26.16 36.46
N LEU A 100 10.31 -24.85 36.61
CA LEU A 100 10.77 -24.25 37.86
C LEU A 100 9.56 -23.90 38.74
N GLU A 101 9.35 -24.63 39.83
CA GLU A 101 8.18 -24.45 40.72
C GLU A 101 8.10 -23.04 41.34
N THR A 102 9.21 -22.34 41.53
CA THR A 102 9.23 -21.00 42.11
C THR A 102 10.23 -20.10 41.40
N SER A 103 9.83 -18.86 41.11
CA SER A 103 10.65 -17.83 40.48
C SER A 103 10.74 -16.62 41.40
N CYS A 104 11.96 -16.13 41.65
CA CYS A 104 12.20 -14.98 42.54
C CYS A 104 12.75 -13.79 41.76
N LEU A 105 12.14 -12.62 41.94
CA LEU A 105 12.49 -11.36 41.27
C LEU A 105 12.90 -10.29 42.29
N GLY A 106 13.99 -9.56 42.03
CA GLY A 106 14.37 -8.34 42.74
C GLY A 106 13.62 -7.09 42.26
N ASP A 107 13.86 -5.95 42.92
CA ASP A 107 13.25 -4.65 42.54
C ASP A 107 13.74 -4.21 41.16
N GLY A 108 12.80 -4.02 40.22
CA GLY A 108 13.09 -3.68 38.82
C GLY A 108 13.51 -4.85 37.92
N GLU A 109 13.62 -6.08 38.44
CA GLU A 109 13.86 -7.27 37.61
C GLU A 109 12.56 -7.79 37.01
N GLN A 110 12.57 -8.08 35.71
CA GLN A 110 11.43 -8.68 35.01
C GLN A 110 11.73 -10.13 34.62
N LYS A 111 10.71 -10.99 34.75
CA LYS A 111 10.77 -12.36 34.22
C LYS A 111 9.85 -12.50 33.01
N LEU A 112 10.36 -13.10 31.95
CA LEU A 112 9.63 -13.29 30.70
C LEU A 112 9.30 -14.77 30.50
N TYR A 113 8.05 -15.05 30.18
CA TYR A 113 7.54 -16.37 29.84
C TYR A 113 6.98 -16.38 28.42
N SER A 114 6.98 -17.55 27.78
CA SER A 114 6.29 -17.77 26.51
C SER A 114 5.31 -18.94 26.62
N LEU A 115 4.10 -18.74 26.11
CA LEU A 115 3.03 -19.73 26.05
C LEU A 115 2.58 -19.93 24.60
N GLU A 116 2.43 -21.16 24.14
CA GLU A 116 1.93 -21.46 22.80
C GLU A 116 0.48 -21.93 22.87
N VAL A 117 -0.43 -21.11 22.30
CA VAL A 117 -1.86 -21.44 22.21
C VAL A 117 -2.10 -22.14 20.88
N MET A 118 -2.33 -23.45 20.92
CA MET A 118 -2.37 -24.32 19.74
C MET A 118 -3.65 -24.19 18.92
N GLY A 119 -4.75 -23.78 19.54
CA GLY A 119 -6.08 -23.75 18.93
C GLY A 119 -6.92 -22.58 19.42
N VAL A 120 -8.08 -22.41 18.80
CA VAL A 120 -9.01 -21.33 19.14
C VAL A 120 -9.61 -21.61 20.51
N ALA A 121 -9.25 -20.79 21.50
CA ALA A 121 -9.70 -20.90 22.88
C ALA A 121 -10.75 -19.82 23.23
N GLU A 122 -11.58 -20.09 24.25
CA GLU A 122 -12.55 -19.13 24.78
C GLU A 122 -11.83 -18.10 25.66
N GLU A 123 -10.91 -18.54 26.52
CA GLU A 123 -10.28 -17.69 27.52
C GLU A 123 -8.85 -18.17 27.83
N LEU A 124 -7.95 -17.23 28.04
CA LEU A 124 -6.61 -17.45 28.62
C LEU A 124 -6.54 -16.72 29.96
N THR A 125 -6.34 -17.47 31.04
CA THR A 125 -6.24 -16.93 32.39
C THR A 125 -4.81 -17.06 32.91
N ILE A 126 -4.25 -16.01 33.48
CA ILE A 126 -2.89 -15.97 34.03
C ILE A 126 -2.95 -15.59 35.51
N MET A 127 -2.29 -16.40 36.35
CA MET A 127 -2.32 -16.27 37.81
C MET A 127 -0.94 -16.41 38.42
N ALA A 128 -0.69 -15.64 39.48
CA ALA A 128 0.42 -15.89 40.40
C ALA A 128 -0.10 -16.57 41.67
N MET A 129 0.53 -17.68 42.04
CA MET A 129 0.30 -18.42 43.27
C MET A 129 1.53 -18.35 44.16
N ASN A 130 1.37 -18.69 45.45
CA ASN A 130 2.47 -18.82 46.42
C ASN A 130 3.41 -17.61 46.47
N ILE A 131 2.85 -16.39 46.44
CA ILE A 131 3.63 -15.16 46.50
C ILE A 131 4.24 -15.02 47.90
N ARG A 132 5.57 -14.99 47.97
CA ARG A 132 6.35 -14.87 49.21
C ARG A 132 7.39 -13.77 49.06
N LEU A 133 7.58 -12.97 50.11
CA LEU A 133 8.65 -11.99 50.18
C LEU A 133 9.84 -12.64 50.91
N ASN A 134 10.97 -12.82 50.24
CA ASN A 134 12.20 -13.29 50.88
C ASN A 134 12.96 -12.07 51.42
N VAL A 135 12.80 -11.82 52.72
CA VAL A 135 13.54 -10.78 53.45
C VAL A 135 14.55 -11.46 54.35
N MET A 136 15.86 -11.31 54.06
CA MET A 136 16.91 -11.63 55.03
C MET A 136 17.01 -10.51 56.07
N ALA A 137 15.96 -10.35 56.89
CA ALA A 137 16.02 -9.54 58.10
C ALA A 137 15.35 -10.33 59.22
N THR A 138 16.15 -10.53 60.27
CA THR A 138 15.84 -11.18 61.54
C THR A 138 14.44 -10.89 62.07
N ASN A 139 13.75 -11.95 62.49
CA ASN A 139 12.59 -11.97 63.38
C ASN A 139 11.51 -10.92 63.07
N ASN A 140 10.58 -11.27 62.18
CA ASN A 140 9.14 -11.21 62.48
C ASN A 140 8.34 -11.86 61.36
N SER A 141 7.52 -12.85 61.73
CA SER A 141 6.46 -13.43 60.91
C SER A 141 5.29 -12.43 60.78
N GLY A 142 5.57 -11.26 60.17
CA GLY A 142 4.56 -10.27 59.83
C GLY A 142 3.92 -10.61 58.50
N ASN A 143 2.59 -10.65 58.48
CA ASN A 143 1.79 -10.82 57.26
C ASN A 143 1.94 -9.55 56.40
N PHE A 144 2.93 -9.51 55.51
CA PHE A 144 3.15 -8.37 54.63
C PHE A 144 2.10 -8.33 53.53
N ILE A 145 1.04 -7.56 53.77
CA ILE A 145 0.04 -7.17 52.78
C ILE A 145 0.66 -6.06 51.93
N GLY A 146 0.92 -6.31 50.64
CA GLY A 146 1.29 -5.21 49.73
C GLY A 146 1.91 -5.58 48.38
N VAL A 147 2.60 -6.71 48.25
CA VAL A 147 3.42 -6.96 47.06
C VAL A 147 2.57 -7.04 45.78
N ASN A 148 2.75 -6.04 44.91
CA ASN A 148 2.06 -5.93 43.64
C ASN A 148 2.91 -6.55 42.52
N LEU A 149 2.40 -7.62 41.91
CA LEU A 149 3.00 -8.23 40.72
C LEU A 149 2.20 -7.77 39.51
N THR A 150 2.78 -6.88 38.71
CA THR A 150 2.15 -6.44 37.46
C THR A 150 2.57 -7.37 36.34
N CYS A 151 1.58 -7.88 35.63
CA CYS A 151 1.73 -8.74 34.46
C CYS A 151 1.43 -7.93 33.21
N PHE A 152 2.30 -8.02 32.20
CA PHE A 152 2.09 -7.49 30.86
C PHE A 152 2.08 -8.65 29.88
N VAL A 153 1.10 -8.68 28.98
CA VAL A 153 0.89 -9.79 28.06
C VAL A 153 0.71 -9.27 26.65
N ARG A 154 1.30 -9.98 25.68
CA ARG A 154 1.21 -9.60 24.27
C ARG A 154 1.31 -10.80 23.34
N HIS A 155 0.51 -10.78 22.27
CA HIS A 155 0.52 -11.81 21.24
C HIS A 155 1.66 -11.57 20.24
N GLY A 156 2.45 -12.61 19.98
CA GLY A 156 3.54 -12.61 19.00
C GLY A 156 4.78 -11.82 19.41
N ALA A 157 4.69 -10.73 20.15
CA ALA A 157 5.82 -9.88 20.50
C ALA A 157 6.07 -9.82 22.01
N ILE A 158 7.30 -9.51 22.41
CA ILE A 158 7.66 -9.32 23.82
C ILE A 158 6.95 -8.06 24.36
N PRO A 159 6.19 -8.16 25.46
CA PRO A 159 5.54 -7.00 26.07
C PRO A 159 6.53 -6.15 26.87
N SER A 160 6.25 -4.87 26.96
CA SER A 160 6.91 -3.92 27.85
C SER A 160 5.87 -3.08 28.59
N ALA A 161 6.29 -2.34 29.63
CA ALA A 161 5.40 -1.42 30.33
C ALA A 161 4.82 -0.34 29.39
N ALA A 162 5.54 0.03 28.32
CA ALA A 162 5.10 0.99 27.32
C ALA A 162 4.24 0.36 26.21
N LEU A 163 4.49 -0.89 25.84
CA LEU A 163 3.85 -1.56 24.71
C LEU A 163 3.39 -2.98 25.06
N HIS A 164 2.10 -3.12 25.34
CA HIS A 164 1.45 -4.39 25.73
C HIS A 164 0.01 -4.45 25.20
N ASP A 165 -0.55 -5.67 25.10
CA ASP A 165 -1.95 -5.86 24.71
C ASP A 165 -2.86 -5.87 25.94
N TYR A 166 -2.43 -6.54 27.01
CA TYR A 166 -3.16 -6.64 28.28
C TYR A 166 -2.21 -6.43 29.46
N SER A 167 -2.71 -5.81 30.52
CA SER A 167 -1.99 -5.68 31.78
C SER A 167 -2.91 -5.88 32.97
N GLY A 168 -2.36 -6.35 34.07
CA GLY A 168 -3.11 -6.58 35.30
C GLY A 168 -2.23 -6.91 36.49
N ASN A 169 -2.73 -6.64 37.69
CA ASN A 169 -2.05 -7.01 38.92
C ASN A 169 -2.46 -8.43 39.34
N ILE A 170 -1.60 -9.39 39.03
CA ILE A 170 -1.85 -10.82 39.23
C ILE A 170 -1.72 -11.27 40.70
N SER A 171 -1.27 -10.39 41.60
CA SER A 171 -1.30 -10.68 43.04
C SER A 171 -2.68 -10.43 43.67
N LYS A 172 -3.53 -9.63 43.02
CA LYS A 172 -4.89 -9.32 43.49
C LYS A 172 -5.96 -10.15 42.79
N ALA A 173 -5.84 -10.33 41.48
CA ALA A 173 -6.83 -11.05 40.69
C ALA A 173 -6.18 -11.71 39.45
N PRO A 174 -6.71 -12.85 38.97
CA PRO A 174 -6.31 -13.43 37.69
C PRO A 174 -6.45 -12.42 36.54
N LEU A 175 -5.49 -12.41 35.63
CA LEU A 175 -5.62 -11.71 34.35
C LEU A 175 -6.33 -12.64 33.35
N SER A 176 -7.54 -12.26 32.92
CA SER A 176 -8.37 -13.01 31.98
C SER A 176 -8.35 -12.33 30.59
N ILE A 177 -7.98 -13.09 29.56
CA ILE A 177 -7.95 -12.66 28.17
C ILE A 177 -9.00 -13.47 27.41
N ARG A 178 -10.09 -12.80 27.00
CA ARG A 178 -11.17 -13.44 26.23
C ARG A 178 -10.81 -13.58 24.76
N SER A 179 -11.15 -14.74 24.19
CA SER A 179 -10.90 -15.12 22.80
C SER A 179 -9.45 -14.80 22.37
N PRO A 180 -8.43 -15.40 23.00
CA PRO A 180 -7.05 -15.16 22.65
C PRO A 180 -6.76 -15.61 21.20
N LYS A 181 -5.85 -14.90 20.53
CA LYS A 181 -5.30 -15.31 19.24
C LYS A 181 -4.46 -16.58 19.38
N VAL A 182 -4.58 -17.48 18.42
CA VAL A 182 -3.76 -18.67 18.21
C VAL A 182 -2.32 -18.26 17.95
N GLY A 183 -1.39 -19.05 18.46
CA GLY A 183 0.05 -18.84 18.34
C GLY A 183 0.69 -18.44 19.67
N ARG A 184 1.88 -17.85 19.56
CA ARG A 184 2.75 -17.59 20.71
C ARG A 184 2.36 -16.31 21.44
N TRP A 185 2.25 -16.41 22.75
CA TRP A 185 2.04 -15.31 23.68
C TRP A 185 3.27 -15.12 24.56
N TYR A 186 3.65 -13.88 24.80
CA TYR A 186 4.71 -13.51 25.73
C TYR A 186 4.12 -12.82 26.94
N ILE A 187 4.61 -13.20 28.12
CA ILE A 187 4.08 -12.76 29.42
C ILE A 187 5.27 -12.25 30.23
N ALA A 188 5.30 -10.95 30.51
CA ALA A 188 6.30 -10.32 31.37
C ALA A 188 5.71 -10.02 32.74
N ILE A 189 6.39 -10.46 33.80
CA ILE A 189 5.99 -10.19 35.19
C ILE A 189 7.05 -9.30 35.83
N LEU A 190 6.60 -8.18 36.39
CA LEU A 190 7.42 -7.18 37.06
C LEU A 190 6.85 -6.87 38.45
N PRO A 191 7.65 -6.96 39.53
CA PRO A 191 7.23 -6.47 40.83
C PRO A 191 7.27 -4.94 40.85
N VAL A 192 6.21 -4.29 41.34
CA VAL A 192 6.11 -2.83 41.40
C VAL A 192 6.26 -2.35 42.84
N ASN A 193 7.16 -1.37 43.05
CA ASN A 193 7.31 -0.59 44.29
C ASN A 193 7.72 -1.39 45.56
N ILE A 194 8.62 -2.36 45.45
CA ILE A 194 9.11 -3.12 46.62
C ILE A 194 9.75 -2.18 47.66
N SER A 195 10.48 -1.15 47.23
CA SER A 195 11.20 -0.20 48.08
C SER A 195 10.35 0.95 48.66
N LYS A 196 9.21 1.28 48.05
CA LYS A 196 8.31 2.36 48.52
C LYS A 196 7.31 1.89 49.59
N GLU A 197 6.85 0.64 49.52
CA GLU A 197 5.96 0.07 50.54
C GLU A 197 6.69 -0.28 51.84
N LEU A 198 8.00 -0.56 51.78
CA LEU A 198 8.80 -0.96 52.95
C LEU A 198 9.35 0.20 53.79
N GLY A 199 9.02 1.45 53.46
CA GLY A 199 9.44 2.60 54.27
C GLY A 199 10.97 2.77 54.34
N GLY A 200 11.61 3.08 53.21
CA GLY A 200 12.90 3.77 53.18
C GLY A 200 14.10 3.08 53.85
N THR A 201 14.73 2.12 53.17
CA THR A 201 16.19 2.03 52.98
C THR A 201 16.41 1.03 51.84
N GLN A 202 17.28 1.32 50.87
CA GLN A 202 17.59 0.39 49.77
C GLN A 202 18.33 -0.84 50.30
N ASN A 203 17.59 -1.84 50.83
CA ASN A 203 18.13 -3.18 50.97
C ASN A 203 18.00 -3.88 49.62
N SER A 204 19.11 -3.95 48.89
CA SER A 204 19.27 -4.59 47.57
C SER A 204 18.95 -6.10 47.51
N ASN A 205 18.51 -6.70 48.62
CA ASN A 205 18.32 -8.14 48.78
C ASN A 205 16.87 -8.58 49.00
N THR A 206 15.87 -7.70 48.89
CA THR A 206 14.47 -8.12 48.95
C THR A 206 14.04 -8.72 47.61
N LYS A 207 13.65 -10.01 47.62
CA LYS A 207 13.16 -10.71 46.42
C LYS A 207 11.73 -11.19 46.62
N VAL A 208 10.90 -11.03 45.60
CA VAL A 208 9.54 -11.55 45.54
C VAL A 208 9.58 -12.89 44.81
N CYS A 209 9.27 -13.97 45.52
CA CYS A 209 9.13 -15.30 44.95
C CYS A 209 7.67 -15.60 44.67
N TYR A 210 7.37 -16.16 43.49
CA TYR A 210 6.03 -16.58 43.10
C TYR A 210 6.09 -17.83 42.21
N SER A 211 4.99 -18.56 42.16
CA SER A 211 4.76 -19.64 41.18
C SER A 211 3.70 -19.17 40.18
N MET A 212 3.99 -19.22 38.88
CA MET A 212 3.05 -18.78 37.85
C MET A 212 2.33 -19.97 37.22
N GLU A 213 1.01 -19.86 37.10
CA GLU A 213 0.17 -20.81 36.39
C GLU A 213 -0.66 -20.06 35.35
N SER A 214 -0.77 -20.64 34.16
CA SER A 214 -1.68 -20.16 33.11
C SER A 214 -2.65 -21.27 32.75
N GLN A 215 -3.89 -20.91 32.46
CA GLN A 215 -4.95 -21.83 32.10
C GLN A 215 -5.56 -21.40 30.78
N VAL A 216 -5.61 -22.32 29.82
CA VAL A 216 -6.28 -22.13 28.54
C VAL A 216 -7.60 -22.89 28.59
N LEU A 217 -8.69 -22.15 28.42
CA LEU A 217 -10.05 -22.67 28.45
C LEU A 217 -10.51 -22.93 27.01
N GLU A 218 -10.65 -24.21 26.67
CA GLU A 218 -11.12 -24.65 25.36
C GLU A 218 -12.57 -25.12 25.42
N CYS A 219 -13.37 -24.68 24.44
CA CYS A 219 -14.75 -25.14 24.31
C CYS A 219 -14.81 -26.59 23.81
N PRO A 220 -15.87 -27.32 24.18
CA PRO A 220 -16.16 -28.62 23.60
C PRO A 220 -16.21 -28.57 22.06
N ILE A 221 -16.00 -29.72 21.43
CA ILE A 221 -16.06 -29.85 19.97
C ILE A 221 -17.41 -29.35 19.46
N GLY A 222 -17.39 -28.51 18.43
CA GLY A 222 -18.61 -27.91 17.86
C GLY A 222 -19.18 -26.72 18.61
N LYS A 223 -18.58 -26.29 19.73
CA LYS A 223 -19.02 -25.13 20.51
C LYS A 223 -18.01 -23.99 20.52
N ALA A 224 -18.49 -22.76 20.75
CA ALA A 224 -17.71 -21.52 20.81
C ALA A 224 -18.46 -20.37 21.49
N GLY A 225 -17.78 -19.23 21.60
CA GLY A 225 -18.33 -17.98 22.13
C GLY A 225 -18.29 -17.92 23.66
N SER A 226 -18.94 -16.91 24.22
CA SER A 226 -19.05 -16.73 25.67
C SER A 226 -19.75 -17.93 26.30
N ASN A 227 -19.11 -18.53 27.31
CA ASN A 227 -19.55 -19.73 27.99
C ASN A 227 -19.71 -20.98 27.10
N CYS A 228 -19.12 -21.00 25.90
CA CYS A 228 -19.21 -22.11 24.95
C CYS A 228 -20.67 -22.50 24.58
N THR A 229 -21.56 -21.52 24.49
CA THR A 229 -22.99 -21.76 24.23
C THR A 229 -23.28 -21.98 22.74
N TRP A 230 -22.57 -21.26 21.88
CA TRP A 230 -22.86 -21.13 20.46
C TRP A 230 -22.25 -22.23 19.61
N GLU A 231 -22.88 -22.55 18.48
CA GLU A 231 -22.39 -23.53 17.52
C GLU A 231 -21.16 -23.00 16.77
N ARG A 232 -20.22 -23.91 16.52
CA ARG A 232 -18.98 -23.66 15.77
C ARG A 232 -18.78 -24.75 14.73
N PHE A 233 -18.56 -24.34 13.49
CA PHE A 233 -18.24 -25.23 12.38
C PHE A 233 -16.82 -24.98 11.87
N VAL A 234 -16.11 -26.06 11.60
CA VAL A 234 -14.84 -26.00 10.87
C VAL A 234 -15.16 -26.10 9.38
N LEU A 235 -14.64 -25.18 8.58
CA LEU A 235 -14.78 -25.17 7.15
C LEU A 235 -13.59 -25.89 6.51
N GLN A 236 -13.89 -26.94 5.75
CA GLN A 236 -12.90 -27.66 4.96
C GLN A 236 -12.53 -26.86 3.71
N THR A 237 -11.23 -26.75 3.48
CA THR A 237 -10.67 -26.13 2.27
C THR A 237 -10.81 -27.07 1.08
N ILE A 238 -11.50 -26.61 0.03
CA ILE A 238 -11.61 -27.31 -1.25
C ILE A 238 -10.96 -26.46 -2.33
N LEU A 239 -9.89 -26.97 -2.92
CA LEU A 239 -9.18 -26.30 -4.00
C LEU A 239 -10.03 -26.27 -5.28
N ARG A 240 -10.17 -25.08 -5.89
CA ARG A 240 -10.79 -24.95 -7.21
C ARG A 240 -9.88 -25.59 -8.25
N ARG A 241 -10.46 -26.41 -9.13
CA ARG A 241 -9.76 -26.94 -10.30
C ARG A 241 -9.66 -25.80 -11.33
N GLY A 242 -8.48 -25.20 -11.47
CA GLY A 242 -8.24 -24.04 -12.33
C GLY A 242 -6.75 -23.72 -12.51
N SER A 243 -6.46 -22.60 -13.20
CA SER A 243 -5.12 -22.16 -13.58
C SER A 243 -4.37 -21.39 -12.49
N SER A 244 -5.07 -20.86 -11.48
CA SER A 244 -4.49 -20.07 -10.40
C SER A 244 -4.15 -20.94 -9.18
N PRO A 245 -2.95 -20.79 -8.61
CA PRO A 245 -2.53 -21.60 -7.46
C PRO A 245 -3.38 -21.25 -6.23
N PHE A 246 -3.67 -22.24 -5.38
CA PHE A 246 -4.38 -22.12 -4.09
C PHE A 246 -5.72 -21.37 -4.09
N GLU A 247 -6.39 -21.17 -5.23
CA GLU A 247 -7.79 -20.75 -5.17
C GLU A 247 -8.64 -21.84 -4.53
N SER A 248 -9.46 -21.46 -3.57
CA SER A 248 -10.25 -22.41 -2.79
C SER A 248 -11.60 -21.83 -2.42
N TYR A 249 -12.53 -22.73 -2.14
CA TYR A 249 -13.77 -22.41 -1.44
C TYR A 249 -13.86 -23.27 -0.18
N TYR A 250 -14.63 -22.81 0.78
CA TYR A 250 -14.69 -23.39 2.11
C TYR A 250 -16.09 -23.92 2.39
N LEU A 251 -16.19 -25.19 2.79
CA LEU A 251 -17.47 -25.85 3.11
C LEU A 251 -17.52 -26.35 4.54
N PRO A 252 -18.64 -26.21 5.26
CA PRO A 252 -18.77 -26.69 6.63
C PRO A 252 -18.69 -28.22 6.69
N VAL A 253 -17.83 -28.73 7.58
CA VAL A 253 -17.78 -30.14 7.92
C VAL A 253 -18.92 -30.43 8.90
N SER A 254 -20.08 -30.83 8.39
CA SER A 254 -21.26 -31.16 9.20
C SER A 254 -22.09 -32.23 8.49
N GLU A 255 -22.60 -33.20 9.24
CA GLU A 255 -23.55 -34.20 8.71
C GLU A 255 -24.86 -33.57 8.20
N LYS A 256 -25.15 -32.34 8.65
CA LYS A 256 -26.42 -31.64 8.37
C LYS A 256 -26.47 -31.00 6.97
N VAL A 257 -25.33 -30.75 6.34
CA VAL A 257 -25.26 -29.99 5.07
C VAL A 257 -24.27 -30.63 4.11
N PHE A 258 -24.78 -31.17 3.01
CA PHE A 258 -23.97 -31.62 1.88
C PHE A 258 -24.19 -30.68 0.70
N SER A 259 -23.17 -29.88 0.36
CA SER A 259 -23.17 -29.08 -0.87
C SER A 259 -22.06 -29.54 -1.81
N LYS A 260 -22.39 -29.64 -3.10
CA LYS A 260 -21.42 -29.91 -4.18
C LYS A 260 -20.86 -28.62 -4.79
N SER A 261 -21.39 -27.46 -4.42
CA SER A 261 -20.96 -26.13 -4.88
C SER A 261 -20.31 -25.35 -3.75
N ALA A 262 -19.73 -24.18 -4.03
CA ALA A 262 -19.14 -23.29 -3.03
C ALA A 262 -20.18 -22.66 -2.07
N ASN A 263 -21.46 -22.88 -2.34
CA ASN A 263 -22.59 -22.25 -1.68
C ASN A 263 -23.23 -23.26 -0.72
N PHE A 264 -23.53 -22.85 0.51
CA PHE A 264 -24.21 -23.71 1.47
C PHE A 264 -25.33 -22.95 2.21
N PRO A 265 -26.45 -23.62 2.55
CA PRO A 265 -27.54 -23.01 3.32
C PRO A 265 -27.12 -22.80 4.78
N LEU A 266 -27.49 -21.66 5.36
CA LEU A 266 -27.15 -21.32 6.74
C LEU A 266 -28.12 -21.91 7.76
N GLU A 267 -29.41 -22.05 7.43
CA GLU A 267 -30.48 -22.40 8.37
C GLU A 267 -30.19 -23.67 9.20
N PRO A 268 -29.64 -24.76 8.64
CA PRO A 268 -29.34 -25.98 9.41
C PRO A 268 -28.15 -25.83 10.37
N LEU A 269 -27.37 -24.76 10.22
CA LEU A 269 -26.12 -24.49 10.94
C LEU A 269 -26.28 -23.38 11.98
N LEU A 270 -27.41 -22.66 12.02
CA LEU A 270 -27.60 -21.58 12.98
C LEU A 270 -27.72 -22.12 14.42
N SER A 271 -27.14 -21.39 15.36
CA SER A 271 -27.31 -21.66 16.79
C SER A 271 -28.76 -21.44 17.24
N ASN A 272 -29.28 -22.34 18.08
CA ASN A 272 -30.61 -22.19 18.67
C ASN A 272 -30.61 -21.23 19.86
N SER A 273 -31.68 -20.46 20.02
CA SER A 273 -31.88 -19.45 21.08
C SER A 273 -32.19 -20.02 22.48
N SER A 274 -32.03 -21.33 22.72
CA SER A 274 -32.58 -21.99 23.92
C SER A 274 -31.81 -21.70 25.23
N TYR A 275 -30.67 -21.02 25.17
CA TYR A 275 -29.90 -20.63 26.34
C TYR A 275 -30.13 -19.14 26.61
N GLY A 276 -30.98 -18.85 27.59
CA GLY A 276 -31.48 -17.53 27.89
C GLY A 276 -30.40 -16.49 28.16
N GLU A 277 -30.16 -15.67 27.16
CA GLU A 277 -29.78 -14.25 27.24
C GLU A 277 -30.46 -13.54 26.06
N LYS A 278 -30.54 -12.21 26.12
CA LYS A 278 -31.39 -11.35 25.29
C LYS A 278 -31.53 -11.82 23.81
N PRO A 279 -32.72 -11.71 23.20
CA PRO A 279 -33.02 -12.21 21.85
C PRO A 279 -32.20 -11.61 20.69
N ASP A 280 -31.30 -10.65 20.97
CA ASP A 280 -30.54 -9.87 19.98
C ASP A 280 -29.03 -10.21 19.94
N ASP A 281 -28.61 -11.37 20.46
CA ASP A 281 -27.18 -11.73 20.53
C ASP A 281 -26.87 -13.21 20.29
N ILE A 282 -27.50 -13.80 19.27
CA ILE A 282 -27.22 -15.19 18.87
C ILE A 282 -26.05 -15.19 17.88
N TRP A 283 -25.02 -15.97 18.18
CA TRP A 283 -23.83 -16.12 17.34
C TRP A 283 -23.74 -17.51 16.73
N THR A 284 -23.19 -17.59 15.51
CA THR A 284 -22.75 -18.83 14.87
C THR A 284 -21.35 -18.62 14.34
N TYR A 285 -20.42 -19.52 14.67
CA TYR A 285 -19.01 -19.35 14.33
C TYR A 285 -18.54 -20.31 13.25
N PHE A 286 -17.71 -19.82 12.33
CA PHE A 286 -17.06 -20.60 11.30
C PHE A 286 -15.54 -20.39 11.37
N LEU A 287 -14.79 -21.48 11.38
CA LEU A 287 -13.32 -21.43 11.31
C LEU A 287 -12.86 -21.90 9.94
N SER A 288 -11.97 -21.14 9.30
CA SER A 288 -11.33 -21.49 8.03
C SER A 288 -9.82 -21.43 8.21
N GLU A 289 -9.08 -22.33 7.57
CA GLU A 289 -7.62 -22.29 7.54
C GLU A 289 -7.14 -21.95 6.13
N ILE A 290 -6.44 -20.81 6.02
CA ILE A 290 -5.77 -20.41 4.79
C ILE A 290 -4.43 -21.17 4.72
N PRO A 291 -4.21 -22.00 3.69
CA PRO A 291 -3.02 -22.84 3.61
C PRO A 291 -1.75 -22.01 3.44
N ARG A 292 -0.63 -22.56 3.89
CA ARG A 292 0.69 -21.96 3.71
C ARG A 292 0.98 -21.71 2.23
N GLY A 293 1.50 -20.53 1.93
CA GLY A 293 1.81 -20.10 0.55
C GLY A 293 0.62 -19.49 -0.22
N ALA A 294 -0.60 -19.52 0.34
CA ALA A 294 -1.77 -18.82 -0.19
C ALA A 294 -1.99 -17.42 0.40
N ALA A 295 -1.07 -16.97 1.27
CA ALA A 295 -1.09 -15.61 1.80
C ALA A 295 -1.01 -14.58 0.66
N GLY A 296 -1.77 -13.50 0.76
CA GLY A 296 -1.86 -12.49 -0.30
C GLY A 296 -2.96 -12.76 -1.35
N GLY A 297 -3.74 -13.84 -1.20
CA GLY A 297 -5.06 -13.95 -1.81
C GLY A 297 -6.11 -13.09 -1.09
N ASN A 298 -7.33 -13.04 -1.62
CA ASN A 298 -8.42 -12.23 -1.08
C ASN A 298 -9.56 -13.13 -0.62
N ILE A 299 -9.98 -12.99 0.64
CA ILE A 299 -11.15 -13.72 1.15
C ILE A 299 -12.38 -13.02 0.62
N HIS A 300 -13.22 -13.74 -0.11
CA HIS A 300 -14.51 -13.29 -0.60
C HIS A 300 -15.61 -13.96 0.22
N ILE A 301 -16.47 -13.12 0.82
CA ILE A 301 -17.62 -13.56 1.60
C ILE A 301 -18.88 -13.03 0.95
N GLN A 302 -19.80 -13.94 0.64
CA GLN A 302 -21.09 -13.60 0.07
C GLN A 302 -22.21 -14.26 0.85
N LEU A 303 -23.23 -13.49 1.23
CA LEU A 303 -24.53 -13.99 1.68
C LEU A 303 -25.60 -13.49 0.71
N THR A 304 -26.47 -14.39 0.27
CA THR A 304 -27.60 -14.07 -0.60
C THR A 304 -28.88 -14.67 -0.02
N SER A 305 -29.94 -13.87 -0.01
CA SER A 305 -31.29 -14.27 0.39
C SER A 305 -32.29 -13.65 -0.57
N ASP A 306 -33.49 -14.24 -0.66
CA ASP A 306 -34.63 -13.64 -1.37
C ASP A 306 -35.27 -12.49 -0.56
N THR A 307 -34.88 -12.33 0.72
CA THR A 307 -35.38 -11.32 1.65
C THR A 307 -34.25 -10.53 2.33
N GLU A 308 -34.60 -9.49 3.07
CA GLU A 308 -33.64 -8.63 3.78
C GLU A 308 -32.81 -9.43 4.80
N ILE A 309 -31.50 -9.40 4.63
CA ILE A 309 -30.54 -10.11 5.49
C ILE A 309 -30.32 -9.30 6.76
N ASN A 310 -30.89 -9.77 7.87
CA ASN A 310 -30.69 -9.21 9.22
C ASN A 310 -29.54 -9.90 9.97
N TYR A 311 -28.37 -9.96 9.34
CA TYR A 311 -27.17 -10.57 9.92
C TYR A 311 -25.97 -9.64 9.86
N GLU A 312 -25.21 -9.62 10.96
CA GLU A 312 -23.90 -8.98 11.02
C GLU A 312 -22.81 -10.05 10.88
N VAL A 313 -21.78 -9.76 10.08
CA VAL A 313 -20.65 -10.66 9.85
C VAL A 313 -19.39 -10.03 10.43
N TYR A 314 -18.72 -10.76 11.31
CA TYR A 314 -17.46 -10.36 11.91
C TYR A 314 -16.35 -11.34 11.51
N ALA A 315 -15.14 -10.84 11.34
CA ALA A 315 -13.97 -11.64 11.02
C ALA A 315 -12.79 -11.27 11.92
N ARG A 316 -12.02 -12.27 12.33
CA ARG A 316 -10.81 -12.09 13.13
C ARG A 316 -9.75 -13.13 12.78
N PHE A 317 -8.52 -12.69 12.61
CA PHE A 317 -7.38 -13.56 12.37
C PHE A 317 -6.86 -14.15 13.67
N GLY A 318 -6.69 -15.47 13.68
CA GLY A 318 -6.18 -16.24 14.80
C GLY A 318 -7.15 -16.38 15.97
N GLY A 319 -8.35 -15.84 15.96
CA GLY A 319 -9.26 -15.95 17.12
C GLY A 319 -10.72 -15.79 16.74
N LEU A 320 -11.61 -15.96 17.71
CA LEU A 320 -13.05 -15.71 17.50
C LEU A 320 -13.33 -14.21 17.60
N PRO A 321 -14.15 -13.67 16.69
CA PRO A 321 -14.66 -12.32 16.84
C PRO A 321 -15.75 -12.25 17.91
N SER A 322 -15.86 -11.11 18.56
CA SER A 322 -16.95 -10.71 19.43
C SER A 322 -17.37 -9.28 19.11
N ILE A 323 -18.40 -8.77 19.78
CA ILE A 323 -18.84 -7.39 19.58
C ILE A 323 -17.77 -6.35 19.92
N ASP A 324 -16.93 -6.66 20.92
CA ASP A 324 -15.86 -5.79 21.40
C ASP A 324 -14.52 -6.04 20.70
N ILE A 325 -14.33 -7.22 20.09
CA ILE A 325 -13.04 -7.65 19.53
C ILE A 325 -13.21 -8.26 18.14
N TRP A 326 -12.80 -7.53 17.11
CA TRP A 326 -12.88 -7.95 15.70
C TRP A 326 -11.77 -7.26 14.88
N ASP A 327 -11.38 -7.86 13.75
CA ASP A 327 -10.45 -7.23 12.79
C ASP A 327 -11.18 -6.57 11.63
N TYR A 328 -12.25 -7.22 11.14
CA TYR A 328 -13.15 -6.68 10.12
C TYR A 328 -14.59 -7.02 10.47
N PHE A 329 -15.52 -6.15 10.07
CA PHE A 329 -16.95 -6.40 10.26
C PHE A 329 -17.81 -5.75 9.18
N TYR A 330 -18.98 -6.34 8.98
CA TYR A 330 -20.09 -5.84 8.20
C TYR A 330 -21.36 -5.96 9.05
N ALA A 331 -22.00 -4.85 9.38
CA ALA A 331 -23.30 -4.86 10.07
C ALA A 331 -24.43 -4.39 9.15
N ASN A 332 -24.20 -3.29 8.44
CA ASN A 332 -25.12 -2.78 7.43
C ASN A 332 -24.33 -1.99 6.38
N SER A 333 -24.98 -1.57 5.28
CA SER A 333 -24.35 -0.78 4.21
C SER A 333 -23.67 0.51 4.71
N THR A 334 -24.18 1.10 5.80
CA THR A 334 -23.62 2.31 6.43
C THR A 334 -22.64 2.04 7.56
N ARG A 335 -22.66 0.85 8.16
CA ARG A 335 -21.84 0.47 9.32
C ARG A 335 -21.02 -0.77 8.97
N SER A 336 -19.85 -0.54 8.39
CA SER A 336 -18.94 -1.57 7.93
C SER A 336 -17.49 -1.08 7.99
N SER A 337 -16.56 -1.98 7.67
CA SER A 337 -15.13 -1.67 7.59
C SER A 337 -14.70 -1.00 6.27
N ASP A 338 -15.61 -0.40 5.49
CA ASP A 338 -15.38 0.21 4.16
C ASP A 338 -14.36 1.40 4.13
N GLY A 339 -13.93 1.86 5.30
CA GLY A 339 -12.81 2.80 5.45
C GLY A 339 -11.42 2.15 5.51
N SER A 340 -11.33 0.84 5.72
CA SER A 340 -10.06 0.10 5.82
C SER A 340 -9.49 -0.18 4.44
N MET A 341 -8.17 0.02 4.27
CA MET A 341 -7.49 -0.22 2.99
C MET A 341 -7.50 -1.69 2.54
N PHE A 342 -7.87 -2.62 3.44
CA PHE A 342 -7.90 -4.06 3.21
C PHE A 342 -9.32 -4.63 3.22
N PHE A 343 -10.35 -3.79 3.24
CA PHE A 343 -11.74 -4.20 3.19
C PHE A 343 -12.41 -3.51 2.01
N MET A 344 -13.11 -4.28 1.19
CA MET A 344 -13.82 -3.76 0.02
C MET A 344 -15.25 -4.26 0.02
N MET A 345 -16.20 -3.34 0.16
CA MET A 345 -17.61 -3.67 -0.04
C MET A 345 -17.94 -3.69 -1.52
N ASN A 346 -18.73 -4.67 -1.95
CA ASN A 346 -18.99 -4.89 -3.36
C ASN A 346 -20.49 -5.04 -3.64
N ASN A 347 -21.12 -3.94 -4.07
CA ASN A 347 -22.54 -3.91 -4.47
C ASN A 347 -23.47 -4.62 -3.46
N SER A 348 -23.22 -4.41 -2.17
CA SER A 348 -24.06 -4.95 -1.10
C SER A 348 -25.43 -4.27 -1.14
N SER A 349 -26.47 -5.08 -1.24
CA SER A 349 -27.87 -4.66 -1.12
C SER A 349 -28.44 -5.18 0.22
N LYS A 350 -29.71 -4.88 0.48
CA LYS A 350 -30.43 -5.45 1.63
C LYS A 350 -30.56 -6.98 1.56
N GLU A 351 -30.59 -7.53 0.35
CA GLU A 351 -30.78 -8.97 0.06
C GLU A 351 -29.46 -9.71 -0.19
N LYS A 352 -28.36 -8.95 -0.40
CA LYS A 352 -27.05 -9.50 -0.73
C LYS A 352 -25.95 -8.78 0.04
N VAL A 353 -25.21 -9.51 0.85
CA VAL A 353 -23.97 -9.06 1.48
C VAL A 353 -22.81 -9.61 0.66
N ASP A 354 -21.94 -8.74 0.13
CA ASP A 354 -20.80 -9.15 -0.71
C ASP A 354 -19.62 -8.23 -0.43
N PHE A 355 -18.56 -8.80 0.14
CA PHE A 355 -17.35 -8.05 0.47
C PHE A 355 -16.09 -8.92 0.39
N TYR A 356 -14.96 -8.23 0.28
CA TYR A 356 -13.64 -8.84 0.23
C TYR A 356 -12.78 -8.35 1.40
N ILE A 357 -12.05 -9.28 2.01
CA ILE A 357 -10.91 -8.99 2.87
C ILE A 357 -9.65 -9.22 2.02
N LEU A 358 -8.95 -8.14 1.72
CA LEU A 358 -7.84 -8.13 0.78
C LEU A 358 -6.53 -8.59 1.44
N TYR A 359 -5.71 -9.31 0.68
CA TYR A 359 -4.38 -9.79 1.09
C TYR A 359 -4.40 -10.55 2.43
N ALA A 360 -5.26 -11.57 2.50
CA ALA A 360 -5.42 -12.39 3.69
C ALA A 360 -4.12 -13.08 4.09
N ARG A 361 -3.92 -13.18 5.41
CA ARG A 361 -2.78 -13.85 6.04
C ARG A 361 -3.00 -15.36 6.07
N GLU A 362 -1.92 -16.12 5.97
CA GLU A 362 -1.93 -17.58 6.21
C GLU A 362 -2.28 -17.91 7.67
N GLY A 363 -2.97 -19.03 7.88
CA GLY A 363 -3.40 -19.48 9.21
C GLY A 363 -4.92 -19.45 9.40
N ILE A 364 -5.33 -19.54 10.66
CA ILE A 364 -6.74 -19.71 11.04
C ILE A 364 -7.46 -18.36 11.05
N TRP A 365 -8.59 -18.30 10.36
CA TRP A 365 -9.54 -17.19 10.37
C TRP A 365 -10.83 -17.62 11.04
N GLY A 366 -11.29 -16.80 11.99
CA GLY A 366 -12.59 -16.97 12.65
C GLY A 366 -13.60 -15.98 12.10
N PHE A 367 -14.74 -16.50 11.65
CA PHE A 367 -15.90 -15.72 11.23
C PHE A 367 -17.03 -15.91 12.22
N GLY A 368 -17.65 -14.82 12.67
CA GLY A 368 -18.81 -14.84 13.53
C GLY A 368 -19.99 -14.22 12.81
N LEU A 369 -21.07 -15.00 12.66
CA LEU A 369 -22.34 -14.54 12.14
C LEU A 369 -23.26 -14.23 13.33
N ARG A 370 -23.67 -12.98 13.47
CA ARG A 370 -24.55 -12.52 14.54
C ARG A 370 -25.94 -12.25 13.96
N HIS A 371 -26.96 -12.84 14.59
CA HIS A 371 -28.34 -12.69 14.21
C HIS A 371 -29.03 -11.64 15.08
N LEU A 372 -29.66 -10.63 14.46
CA LEU A 372 -30.41 -9.59 15.16
C LEU A 372 -31.90 -9.88 15.05
N ASN A 373 -32.55 -10.12 16.21
CA ASN A 373 -34.00 -10.16 16.40
C ASN A 373 -34.75 -11.40 15.87
N THR A 374 -35.13 -12.31 16.78
CA THR A 374 -36.08 -13.40 16.53
C THR A 374 -37.53 -12.92 16.69
N SER A 375 -38.00 -11.97 15.87
CA SER A 375 -39.43 -11.69 15.83
C SER A 375 -40.14 -12.84 15.12
N SER A 376 -41.20 -13.34 15.77
CA SER A 376 -41.83 -14.66 15.61
C SER A 376 -42.64 -14.87 14.32
N SER A 377 -42.12 -14.42 13.18
CA SER A 377 -42.64 -14.72 11.85
C SER A 377 -41.57 -14.54 10.78
N ALA A 378 -40.37 -15.08 11.00
CA ALA A 378 -39.40 -15.22 9.92
C ALA A 378 -39.95 -16.28 8.94
N SER A 379 -40.32 -15.83 7.75
CA SER A 379 -40.43 -16.70 6.58
C SER A 379 -39.21 -17.63 6.52
N LYS A 380 -39.45 -18.90 6.14
CA LYS A 380 -38.41 -19.92 5.96
C LYS A 380 -37.55 -19.59 4.73
N ASP A 381 -36.90 -18.44 4.74
CA ASP A 381 -36.09 -17.99 3.62
C ASP A 381 -34.71 -18.63 3.75
N VAL A 382 -34.25 -19.18 2.64
CA VAL A 382 -32.99 -19.92 2.58
C VAL A 382 -31.87 -18.92 2.28
N ILE A 383 -31.08 -18.60 3.30
CA ILE A 383 -29.90 -17.76 3.18
C ILE A 383 -28.73 -18.65 2.79
N ILE A 384 -28.14 -18.32 1.65
CA ILE A 384 -27.00 -19.03 1.09
C ILE A 384 -25.74 -18.25 1.42
N MET A 385 -24.78 -18.90 2.09
CA MET A 385 -23.45 -18.37 2.35
C MET A 385 -22.42 -19.01 1.43
N SER A 386 -21.44 -18.21 1.01
CA SER A 386 -20.22 -18.71 0.39
C SER A 386 -19.01 -17.97 0.95
N ILE A 387 -17.96 -18.73 1.24
CA ILE A 387 -16.65 -18.21 1.64
C ILE A 387 -15.61 -18.81 0.70
N SER A 388 -14.81 -17.97 0.07
CA SER A 388 -13.76 -18.40 -0.85
C SER A 388 -12.51 -17.56 -0.75
N LEU A 389 -11.38 -18.14 -1.18
CA LEU A 389 -10.11 -17.46 -1.34
C LEU A 389 -9.86 -17.29 -2.84
N GLU A 390 -9.98 -16.05 -3.29
CA GLU A 390 -9.83 -15.67 -4.70
C GLU A 390 -8.54 -14.90 -4.94
N ARG A 391 -8.01 -14.96 -6.17
CA ARG A 391 -6.78 -14.23 -6.50
C ARG A 391 -7.03 -12.76 -6.80
N CYS A 392 -7.81 -12.47 -7.82
CA CYS A 392 -8.17 -11.11 -8.14
C CYS A 392 -9.66 -10.92 -7.93
N PRO A 393 -10.09 -9.93 -7.13
CA PRO A 393 -11.51 -9.66 -6.93
C PRO A 393 -12.18 -9.43 -8.29
N LYS A 394 -13.29 -10.11 -8.55
CA LYS A 394 -14.05 -10.04 -9.82
C LYS A 394 -13.22 -10.21 -11.10
N SER A 395 -12.09 -10.92 -11.05
CA SER A 395 -11.17 -10.98 -12.20
C SER A 395 -10.77 -9.58 -12.71
N CYS A 396 -10.50 -8.66 -11.78
CA CYS A 396 -10.15 -7.26 -12.07
C CYS A 396 -11.26 -6.49 -12.81
N SER A 397 -12.52 -6.77 -12.48
CA SER A 397 -13.71 -6.13 -13.03
C SER A 397 -13.75 -6.09 -14.56
N SER A 398 -13.05 -7.02 -15.24
CA SER A 398 -12.85 -7.02 -16.70
C SER A 398 -12.18 -5.76 -17.28
N HIS A 399 -11.57 -4.93 -16.42
CA HIS A 399 -10.88 -3.68 -16.77
C HIS A 399 -9.37 -3.76 -16.51
N GLY A 400 -8.83 -4.97 -16.40
CA GLY A 400 -7.41 -5.21 -16.18
C GLY A 400 -7.05 -6.70 -16.23
N ASP A 401 -5.75 -6.97 -16.12
CA ASP A 401 -5.22 -8.33 -16.04
C ASP A 401 -4.96 -8.71 -14.59
N CYS A 402 -5.38 -9.91 -14.19
CA CYS A 402 -4.94 -10.50 -12.93
C CYS A 402 -3.49 -10.98 -13.06
N LYS A 403 -2.57 -10.40 -12.27
CA LYS A 403 -1.17 -10.81 -12.21
C LYS A 403 -0.89 -11.57 -10.92
N LEU A 404 -0.11 -12.63 -11.06
CA LEU A 404 0.38 -13.45 -9.95
C LEU A 404 1.86 -13.16 -9.76
N GLY A 405 2.24 -12.90 -8.52
CA GLY A 405 3.62 -12.76 -8.09
C GLY A 405 3.96 -13.77 -7.01
N PHE A 406 5.24 -14.07 -6.87
CA PHE A 406 5.76 -14.85 -5.76
C PHE A 406 6.70 -13.99 -4.93
N ASP A 407 6.75 -14.26 -3.64
CA ASP A 407 7.72 -13.67 -2.75
C ASP A 407 9.16 -14.11 -3.12
N ALA A 408 10.17 -13.51 -2.49
CA ALA A 408 11.57 -13.83 -2.78
C ALA A 408 11.93 -15.30 -2.49
N SER A 409 11.20 -15.96 -1.59
CA SER A 409 11.39 -17.39 -1.31
C SER A 409 10.76 -18.30 -2.37
N GLY A 410 9.85 -17.77 -3.20
CA GLY A 410 9.08 -18.54 -4.18
C GLY A 410 7.97 -19.40 -3.58
N LEU A 411 7.77 -19.35 -2.25
CA LEU A 411 6.82 -20.20 -1.54
C LEU A 411 5.45 -19.55 -1.35
N THR A 412 5.40 -18.21 -1.35
CA THR A 412 4.16 -17.46 -1.11
C THR A 412 3.72 -16.74 -2.37
N SER A 413 2.48 -17.01 -2.78
CA SER A 413 1.86 -16.46 -3.97
C SER A 413 0.91 -15.33 -3.63
N TYR A 414 1.15 -14.14 -4.16
CA TYR A 414 0.24 -13.00 -4.03
C TYR A 414 -0.32 -12.60 -5.39
N SER A 415 -1.49 -11.96 -5.40
CA SER A 415 -2.17 -11.54 -6.62
C SER A 415 -2.55 -10.07 -6.55
N PHE A 416 -2.55 -9.42 -7.72
CA PHE A 416 -2.96 -8.03 -7.85
C PHE A 416 -3.51 -7.78 -9.25
N CYS A 417 -4.36 -6.76 -9.36
CA CYS A 417 -4.89 -6.33 -10.64
C CYS A 417 -3.99 -5.29 -11.30
N ALA A 418 -3.60 -5.57 -12.54
CA ALA A 418 -2.95 -4.62 -13.43
C ALA A 418 -4.01 -3.96 -14.32
N CYS A 419 -4.51 -2.81 -13.88
CA CYS A 419 -5.60 -2.10 -14.56
C CYS A 419 -5.19 -1.52 -15.92
N ASP A 420 -6.20 -1.38 -16.77
CA ASP A 420 -6.12 -0.62 -18.02
C ASP A 420 -5.90 0.88 -17.77
N ARG A 421 -5.81 1.67 -18.85
CA ARG A 421 -5.54 3.11 -18.80
C ARG A 421 -6.75 3.98 -18.46
N ARG A 422 -7.94 3.42 -18.25
CA ARG A 422 -9.15 4.19 -17.91
C ARG A 422 -9.62 3.93 -16.49
N HIS A 423 -9.22 2.79 -15.92
CA HIS A 423 -9.67 2.36 -14.61
C HIS A 423 -8.53 2.33 -13.58
N GLY A 424 -8.91 2.23 -12.31
CA GLY A 424 -8.02 2.01 -11.19
C GLY A 424 -8.77 1.46 -9.98
N GLY A 425 -8.12 1.51 -8.83
CA GLY A 425 -8.56 0.76 -7.65
C GLY A 425 -7.99 -0.66 -7.63
N PHE A 426 -8.24 -1.39 -6.54
CA PHE A 426 -7.64 -2.70 -6.30
C PHE A 426 -8.15 -3.79 -7.25
N ASP A 427 -9.37 -3.63 -7.75
CA ASP A 427 -10.08 -4.53 -8.66
C ASP A 427 -10.33 -3.89 -10.04
N CYS A 428 -9.73 -2.71 -10.33
CA CYS A 428 -9.98 -1.94 -11.54
C CYS A 428 -11.45 -1.53 -11.76
N GLY A 429 -12.26 -1.45 -10.69
CA GLY A 429 -13.66 -1.04 -10.79
C GLY A 429 -13.90 0.47 -10.88
N ILE A 430 -12.89 1.30 -10.56
CA ILE A 430 -13.06 2.76 -10.50
C ILE A 430 -12.66 3.38 -11.85
N GLU A 431 -13.61 3.96 -12.57
CA GLU A 431 -13.33 4.75 -13.77
C GLU A 431 -12.61 6.06 -13.38
N ILE A 432 -11.34 6.19 -13.75
CA ILE A 432 -10.52 7.40 -13.54
C ILE A 432 -10.74 8.37 -14.69
N VAL A 433 -10.81 7.85 -15.92
CA VAL A 433 -10.97 8.66 -17.14
C VAL A 433 -12.15 8.12 -17.93
N SER A 434 -13.14 8.99 -18.16
CA SER A 434 -14.32 8.61 -18.93
C SER A 434 -13.96 8.21 -20.36
N HIS A 435 -14.69 7.27 -20.94
CA HIS A 435 -14.51 6.85 -22.33
C HIS A 435 -14.50 8.05 -23.31
N GLN A 436 -15.47 8.97 -23.16
CA GLN A 436 -15.57 10.16 -24.00
C GLN A 436 -14.40 11.12 -23.77
N GLY A 437 -13.96 11.26 -22.52
CA GLY A 437 -12.78 12.06 -22.16
C GLY A 437 -11.51 11.54 -22.82
N HIS A 438 -11.30 10.22 -22.79
CA HIS A 438 -10.14 9.56 -23.42
C HIS A 438 -10.13 9.73 -24.94
N ILE A 439 -11.29 9.61 -25.62
CA ILE A 439 -11.41 9.86 -27.06
C ILE A 439 -11.02 11.31 -27.38
N TRP A 440 -11.58 12.28 -26.66
CA TRP A 440 -11.31 13.69 -26.93
C TRP A 440 -9.84 14.03 -26.67
N GLN A 441 -9.26 13.47 -25.60
CA GLN A 441 -7.83 13.60 -25.31
C GLN A 441 -6.98 13.03 -26.45
N SER A 442 -7.27 11.80 -26.88
CA SER A 442 -6.52 11.16 -27.96
C SER A 442 -6.64 11.96 -29.25
N PHE A 443 -7.84 12.44 -29.59
CA PHE A 443 -8.06 13.21 -30.80
C PHE A 443 -7.34 14.55 -30.75
N CYS A 444 -7.51 15.35 -29.69
CA CYS A 444 -6.85 16.65 -29.56
C CYS A 444 -5.32 16.52 -29.59
N LEU A 445 -4.76 15.52 -28.89
CA LEU A 445 -3.31 15.34 -28.80
C LEU A 445 -2.70 14.85 -30.12
N ILE A 446 -3.38 13.97 -30.86
CA ILE A 446 -2.89 13.50 -32.17
C ILE A 446 -3.14 14.57 -33.24
N ALA A 447 -4.31 15.21 -33.26
CA ALA A 447 -4.69 16.20 -34.26
C ALA A 447 -3.87 17.50 -34.15
N SER A 448 -3.45 17.91 -32.96
CA SER A 448 -2.59 19.10 -32.79
C SER A 448 -1.27 18.98 -33.55
N ASN A 449 -0.75 17.77 -33.77
CA ASN A 449 0.46 17.51 -34.56
C ASN A 449 0.28 17.80 -36.07
N ALA A 450 -0.96 17.90 -36.55
CA ALA A 450 -1.24 18.39 -37.90
C ALA A 450 -0.77 19.85 -38.11
N ALA A 451 -0.50 20.60 -37.03
CA ALA A 451 0.11 21.93 -37.12
C ALA A 451 1.46 21.90 -37.87
N ALA A 452 2.19 20.77 -37.87
CA ALA A 452 3.44 20.60 -38.61
C ALA A 452 3.26 20.58 -40.14
N VAL A 453 2.03 20.34 -40.64
CA VAL A 453 1.72 20.34 -42.08
C VAL A 453 1.95 21.72 -42.71
N LEU A 454 1.59 22.79 -41.99
CA LEU A 454 1.74 24.16 -42.50
C LEU A 454 3.21 24.55 -42.77
N PRO A 455 4.16 24.43 -41.81
CA PRO A 455 5.57 24.72 -42.07
C PRO A 455 6.17 23.76 -43.09
N ALA A 456 5.78 22.48 -43.10
CA ALA A 456 6.22 21.52 -44.13
C ALA A 456 5.79 21.97 -45.54
N PHE A 457 4.53 22.33 -45.72
CA PHE A 457 4.01 22.81 -47.01
C PHE A 457 4.73 24.07 -47.49
N TRP A 458 4.97 25.04 -46.60
CA TRP A 458 5.70 26.26 -46.95
C TRP A 458 7.17 26.00 -47.29
N ALA A 459 7.86 25.13 -46.54
CA ALA A 459 9.23 24.73 -46.83
C ALA A 459 9.34 24.08 -48.23
N LEU A 460 8.39 23.21 -48.58
CA LEU A 460 8.32 22.60 -49.90
C LEU A 460 8.10 23.64 -51.01
N ARG A 461 7.20 24.61 -50.79
CA ARG A 461 6.96 25.72 -51.74
C ARG A 461 8.20 26.59 -51.96
N GLN A 462 9.02 26.75 -50.93
CA GLN A 462 10.29 27.47 -51.00
C GLN A 462 11.47 26.62 -51.50
N LYS A 463 11.23 25.34 -51.85
CA LYS A 463 12.26 24.36 -52.24
C LYS A 463 13.32 24.08 -51.16
N ALA A 464 12.98 24.31 -49.89
CA ALA A 464 13.80 23.99 -48.72
C ALA A 464 13.59 22.51 -48.36
N LEU A 465 14.25 21.61 -49.08
CA LEU A 465 13.99 20.17 -49.02
C LEU A 465 14.39 19.53 -47.68
N ALA A 466 15.49 19.98 -47.07
CA ALA A 466 15.94 19.43 -45.79
C ALA A 466 14.95 19.75 -44.67
N GLU A 467 14.51 21.00 -44.60
CA GLU A 467 13.53 21.51 -43.64
C GLU A 467 12.17 20.85 -43.86
N TRP A 468 11.75 20.67 -45.11
CA TRP A 468 10.52 19.95 -45.44
C TRP A 468 10.51 18.53 -44.88
N VAL A 469 11.60 17.77 -45.06
CA VAL A 469 11.73 16.41 -44.52
C VAL A 469 11.66 16.44 -42.99
N VAL A 470 12.39 17.37 -42.34
CA VAL A 470 12.43 17.47 -40.88
C VAL A 470 11.05 17.82 -40.30
N TYR A 471 10.34 18.82 -40.84
CA TYR A 471 9.00 19.20 -40.35
C TYR A 471 7.98 18.09 -40.57
N THR A 472 8.02 17.44 -41.73
CA THR A 472 7.09 16.33 -42.05
C THR A 472 7.35 15.15 -41.12
N ALA A 473 8.61 14.74 -40.96
CA ALA A 473 8.99 13.66 -40.06
C ALA A 473 8.64 13.99 -38.60
N SER A 474 8.93 15.21 -38.15
CA SER A 474 8.60 15.66 -36.78
C SER A 474 7.10 15.52 -36.50
N GLY A 475 6.23 16.00 -37.39
CA GLY A 475 4.78 15.87 -37.22
C GLY A 475 4.29 14.43 -37.20
N ILE A 476 4.82 13.58 -38.10
CA ILE A 476 4.44 12.16 -38.19
C ILE A 476 4.88 11.41 -36.93
N PHE A 477 6.16 11.50 -36.55
CA PHE A 477 6.68 10.77 -35.39
C PHE A 477 6.09 11.29 -34.08
N SER A 478 5.80 12.58 -33.97
CA SER A 478 5.10 13.14 -32.80
C SER A 478 3.65 12.64 -32.70
N GLY A 479 2.91 12.61 -33.81
CA GLY A 479 1.57 12.04 -33.85
C GLY A 479 1.55 10.54 -33.50
N LEU A 480 2.50 9.76 -34.05
CA LEU A 480 2.66 8.34 -33.73
C LEU A 480 3.07 8.10 -32.27
N TYR A 481 3.94 8.95 -31.72
CA TYR A 481 4.33 8.92 -30.32
C TYR A 481 3.12 9.16 -29.42
N HIS A 482 2.34 10.22 -29.66
CA HIS A 482 1.16 10.52 -28.86
C HIS A 482 0.03 9.51 -29.01
N SER A 483 -0.14 8.92 -30.19
CA SER A 483 -0.99 7.74 -30.39
C SER A 483 -0.57 6.57 -29.48
N CYS A 484 0.73 6.32 -29.40
CA CYS A 484 1.27 5.27 -28.56
C CYS A 484 1.21 5.59 -27.05
N ASP A 485 1.39 6.86 -26.69
CA ASP A 485 1.35 7.37 -25.32
C ASP A 485 -0.05 7.19 -24.70
N VAL A 486 -1.09 7.58 -25.45
CA VAL A 486 -2.50 7.43 -25.07
C VAL A 486 -2.97 5.97 -25.16
N GLY A 487 -2.21 5.12 -25.84
CA GLY A 487 -2.42 3.67 -25.90
C GLY A 487 -3.41 3.21 -26.97
N THR A 488 -3.64 4.01 -28.02
CA THR A 488 -4.50 3.62 -29.15
C THR A 488 -3.76 2.69 -30.11
N TRP A 489 -2.56 3.06 -30.53
CA TRP A 489 -1.73 2.26 -31.43
C TRP A 489 -0.25 2.66 -31.35
N CYS A 490 0.65 1.66 -31.38
CA CYS A 490 2.10 1.84 -31.37
C CYS A 490 2.72 1.14 -32.58
N LEU A 491 3.29 1.90 -33.51
CA LEU A 491 4.03 1.36 -34.67
C LEU A 491 5.39 0.77 -34.27
N LEU A 492 6.06 1.43 -33.32
CA LEU A 492 7.38 1.06 -32.79
C LEU A 492 7.32 1.05 -31.26
N THR A 493 8.38 0.57 -30.61
CA THR A 493 8.48 0.63 -29.13
C THR A 493 8.39 2.07 -28.64
N PHE A 494 7.74 2.28 -27.48
CA PHE A 494 7.51 3.60 -26.90
C PHE A 494 8.79 4.46 -26.82
N ASN A 495 9.90 3.87 -26.36
CA ASN A 495 11.17 4.58 -26.20
C ASN A 495 11.74 5.09 -27.53
N VAL A 496 11.52 4.35 -28.63
CA VAL A 496 11.98 4.76 -29.97
C VAL A 496 11.12 5.90 -30.51
N LEU A 497 9.79 5.81 -30.35
CA LEU A 497 8.89 6.89 -30.75
C LEU A 497 9.14 8.17 -29.96
N GLN A 498 9.36 8.05 -28.64
CA GLN A 498 9.73 9.16 -27.78
C GLN A 498 11.05 9.80 -28.24
N PHE A 499 12.08 9.00 -28.50
CA PHE A 499 13.36 9.50 -29.01
C PHE A 499 13.18 10.29 -30.32
N MET A 500 12.43 9.74 -31.29
CA MET A 500 12.20 10.40 -32.58
C MET A 500 11.43 11.72 -32.44
N ASP A 501 10.39 11.76 -31.61
CA ASP A 501 9.59 12.96 -31.35
C ASP A 501 10.46 14.11 -30.82
N PHE A 502 11.24 13.86 -29.76
CA PHE A 502 12.10 14.89 -29.18
C PHE A 502 13.26 15.29 -30.10
N TRP A 503 13.94 14.31 -30.71
CA TRP A 503 15.08 14.59 -31.59
C TRP A 503 14.67 15.41 -32.82
N LEU A 504 13.59 15.01 -33.50
CA LEU A 504 13.09 15.73 -34.68
C LEU A 504 12.53 17.10 -34.32
N SER A 505 11.91 17.26 -33.15
CA SER A 505 11.48 18.57 -32.65
C SER A 505 12.67 19.50 -32.41
N PHE A 506 13.77 19.02 -31.81
CA PHE A 506 14.99 19.81 -31.67
C PHE A 506 15.62 20.16 -33.02
N MET A 507 15.63 19.20 -33.95
CA MET A 507 16.11 19.43 -35.31
C MET A 507 15.25 20.43 -36.07
N ALA A 508 13.93 20.42 -35.89
CA ALA A 508 13.02 21.38 -36.51
C ALA A 508 13.34 22.81 -36.05
N VAL A 509 13.51 23.00 -34.74
CA VAL A 509 13.85 24.31 -34.15
C VAL A 509 15.20 24.81 -34.69
N VAL A 510 16.26 24.01 -34.59
CA VAL A 510 17.59 24.46 -35.03
C VAL A 510 17.64 24.64 -36.55
N SER A 511 17.01 23.75 -37.32
CA SER A 511 16.95 23.89 -38.78
C SER A 511 16.21 25.16 -39.20
N THR A 512 15.17 25.56 -38.47
CA THR A 512 14.51 26.86 -38.70
C THR A 512 15.50 28.01 -38.52
N PHE A 513 16.31 28.00 -37.46
CA PHE A 513 17.30 29.05 -37.20
C PHE A 513 18.43 29.08 -38.23
N VAL A 514 18.94 27.92 -38.63
CA VAL A 514 20.00 27.81 -39.65
C VAL A 514 19.47 28.27 -41.02
N TYR A 515 18.23 27.93 -41.36
CA TYR A 515 17.57 28.39 -42.58
C TYR A 515 17.43 29.92 -42.62
N LEU A 516 17.09 30.55 -41.48
CA LEU A 516 16.96 32.00 -41.36
C LEU A 516 18.30 32.74 -41.31
N ALA A 517 19.40 32.05 -41.01
CA ALA A 517 20.73 32.66 -40.93
C ALA A 517 21.33 32.91 -42.33
N THR A 518 21.96 34.07 -42.52
CA THR A 518 22.67 34.43 -43.76
C THR A 518 24.06 33.79 -43.80
N ILE A 519 24.11 32.47 -43.85
CA ILE A 519 25.32 31.64 -43.87
C ILE A 519 25.39 30.91 -45.22
N ASP A 520 26.60 30.65 -45.71
CA ASP A 520 26.79 29.89 -46.95
C ASP A 520 26.35 28.41 -46.80
N GLU A 521 25.86 27.83 -47.91
CA GLU A 521 25.24 26.49 -47.94
C GLU A 521 26.18 25.37 -47.47
N VAL A 522 27.49 25.51 -47.68
CA VAL A 522 28.47 24.50 -47.23
C VAL A 522 28.52 24.46 -45.70
N PHE A 523 28.52 25.62 -45.05
CA PHE A 523 28.53 25.72 -43.59
C PHE A 523 27.18 25.34 -43.00
N LYS A 524 26.05 25.64 -43.66
CA LYS A 524 24.74 25.16 -43.22
C LYS A 524 24.72 23.65 -43.10
N ARG A 525 25.21 22.92 -44.13
CA ARG A 525 25.30 21.45 -44.09
C ARG A 525 26.13 20.95 -42.91
N ALA A 526 27.31 21.54 -42.69
CA ALA A 526 28.16 21.19 -41.56
C ALA A 526 27.47 21.43 -40.21
N ILE A 527 26.78 22.57 -40.05
CA ILE A 527 26.02 22.90 -38.84
C ILE A 527 24.87 21.91 -38.63
N HIS A 528 24.08 21.60 -39.66
CA HIS A 528 22.99 20.62 -39.54
C HIS A 528 23.50 19.25 -39.09
N THR A 529 24.61 18.76 -39.65
CA THR A 529 25.17 17.46 -39.26
C THR A 529 25.70 17.47 -37.82
N ALA A 530 26.44 18.52 -37.42
CA ALA A 530 26.96 18.64 -36.06
C ALA A 530 25.83 18.74 -35.03
N VAL A 531 24.82 19.56 -35.31
CA VAL A 531 23.64 19.71 -34.45
C VAL A 531 22.85 18.40 -34.39
N ALA A 532 22.66 17.68 -35.50
CA ALA A 532 21.94 16.41 -35.50
C ALA A 532 22.56 15.36 -34.56
N ILE A 533 23.90 15.27 -34.54
CA ILE A 533 24.62 14.38 -33.62
C ILE A 533 24.42 14.84 -32.18
N LEU A 534 24.57 16.14 -31.91
CA LEU A 534 24.42 16.69 -30.56
C LEU A 534 23.00 16.53 -30.02
N THR A 535 21.98 16.86 -30.82
CA THR A 535 20.58 16.76 -30.42
C THR A 535 20.14 15.30 -30.28
N ALA A 536 20.69 14.37 -31.07
CA ALA A 536 20.44 12.94 -30.90
C ALA A 536 21.01 12.45 -29.56
N LEU A 537 22.25 12.82 -29.21
CA LEU A 537 22.84 12.49 -27.91
C LEU A 537 22.04 13.08 -26.74
N MET A 538 21.52 14.30 -26.89
CA MET A 538 20.64 14.92 -25.90
C MET A 538 19.31 14.19 -25.74
N ALA A 539 18.71 13.73 -26.84
CA ALA A 539 17.46 12.98 -26.83
C ALA A 539 17.62 11.59 -26.17
N VAL A 540 18.74 10.88 -26.41
CA VAL A 540 19.02 9.57 -25.80
C VAL A 540 19.33 9.68 -24.31
N THR A 541 20.09 10.68 -23.87
CA THR A 541 20.61 10.75 -22.49
C THR A 541 19.59 11.16 -21.42
N LYS A 542 18.44 11.74 -21.83
CA LYS A 542 17.15 11.91 -21.13
C LYS A 542 16.39 13.08 -21.79
N ALA A 543 15.52 12.77 -22.75
CA ALA A 543 14.83 13.75 -23.57
C ALA A 543 14.02 14.83 -22.80
N THR A 544 13.45 14.48 -21.64
CA THR A 544 12.54 15.35 -20.85
C THR A 544 13.23 16.24 -19.81
N ARG A 545 14.57 16.22 -19.71
CA ARG A 545 15.28 17.05 -18.73
C ARG A 545 15.18 18.51 -19.17
N SER A 546 14.62 19.37 -18.33
CA SER A 546 14.45 20.82 -18.61
C SER A 546 15.75 21.52 -19.02
N SER A 547 16.91 21.03 -18.57
CA SER A 547 18.23 21.49 -19.01
C SER A 547 18.47 21.32 -20.51
N ASN A 548 17.98 20.24 -21.12
CA ASN A 548 18.21 19.94 -22.54
C ASN A 548 17.40 20.90 -23.42
N ILE A 549 16.17 21.23 -23.00
CA ILE A 549 15.33 22.24 -23.66
C ILE A 549 16.01 23.61 -23.63
N ILE A 550 16.54 24.01 -22.47
CA ILE A 550 17.26 25.29 -22.30
C ILE A 550 18.51 25.33 -23.20
N ILE A 551 19.26 24.22 -23.29
CA ILE A 551 20.45 24.13 -24.15
C ILE A 551 20.07 24.30 -25.63
N VAL A 552 18.99 23.65 -26.10
CA VAL A 552 18.54 23.80 -27.50
C VAL A 552 18.11 25.23 -27.80
N ILE A 553 17.37 25.87 -26.89
CA ILE A 553 17.00 27.28 -27.02
C ILE A 553 18.25 28.17 -27.03
N ALA A 554 19.22 27.91 -26.17
CA ALA A 554 20.47 28.66 -26.11
C ALA A 554 21.30 28.51 -27.41
N ILE A 555 21.39 27.30 -27.96
CA ILE A 555 22.05 27.04 -29.25
C ILE A 555 21.33 27.80 -30.38
N GLY A 556 20.00 27.76 -30.41
CA GLY A 556 19.20 28.49 -31.40
C GLY A 556 19.36 30.01 -31.30
N ALA A 557 19.31 30.55 -30.09
CA ALA A 557 19.51 31.98 -29.83
C ALA A 557 20.93 32.44 -30.18
N LEU A 558 21.95 31.64 -29.87
CA LEU A 558 23.33 31.91 -30.24
C LEU A 558 23.51 31.89 -31.77
N GLY A 559 22.87 30.93 -32.47
CA GLY A 559 22.86 30.87 -33.93
C GLY A 559 22.24 32.11 -34.57
N LEU A 560 21.11 32.59 -34.06
CA LEU A 560 20.49 33.84 -34.51
C LEU A 560 21.36 35.06 -34.22
N LEU A 561 21.98 35.12 -33.05
CA LEU A 561 22.87 36.22 -32.67
C LEU A 561 24.09 36.27 -33.60
N ILE A 562 24.72 35.12 -33.89
CA ILE A 562 25.84 35.01 -34.83
C ILE A 562 25.40 35.40 -36.24
N GLY A 563 24.26 34.89 -36.73
CA GLY A 563 23.72 35.23 -38.04
C GLY A 563 23.43 36.73 -38.17
N TRP A 564 22.86 37.35 -37.13
CA TRP A 564 22.63 38.78 -37.08
C TRP A 564 23.94 39.58 -37.06
N LEU A 565 24.95 39.16 -36.29
CA LEU A 565 26.28 39.77 -36.29
C LEU A 565 26.95 39.68 -37.67
N ILE A 566 26.86 38.55 -38.36
CA ILE A 566 27.40 38.37 -39.71
C ILE A 566 26.71 39.30 -40.71
N GLU A 567 25.38 39.41 -40.65
CA GLU A 567 24.64 40.34 -41.51
C GLU A 567 25.01 41.81 -41.23
N LEU A 568 25.20 42.15 -39.95
CA LEU A 568 25.57 43.49 -39.52
C LEU A 568 26.99 43.82 -40.00
N LEU A 569 27.94 42.90 -39.83
CA LEU A 569 29.31 43.06 -40.31
C LEU A 569 29.42 43.11 -41.85
N THR A 570 28.62 42.32 -42.57
CA THR A 570 28.63 42.33 -44.05
C THR A 570 27.99 43.60 -44.63
N LYS A 571 26.89 44.09 -44.06
CA LYS A 571 26.30 45.39 -44.47
C LYS A 571 27.14 46.60 -44.06
N TYR A 572 27.87 46.52 -42.94
CA TYR A 572 28.76 47.61 -42.52
C TYR A 572 30.10 47.62 -43.26
N ARG A 573 30.60 46.48 -43.76
CA ARG A 573 31.82 46.45 -44.59
C ARG A 573 31.65 47.19 -45.93
N SER A 574 30.41 47.33 -46.41
CA SER A 574 30.07 48.18 -47.57
C SER A 574 29.96 49.68 -47.26
N PHE A 575 30.00 50.09 -45.98
CA PHE A 575 30.15 51.48 -45.56
C PHE A 575 31.59 51.66 -45.05
N SER A 576 32.52 51.91 -45.97
CA SER A 576 33.90 52.28 -45.64
C SER A 576 33.90 53.57 -44.82
N PHE A 577 33.96 53.46 -43.49
CA PHE A 577 34.38 54.57 -42.65
C PHE A 577 35.89 54.68 -42.77
N SER A 578 36.37 55.72 -43.46
CA SER A 578 37.76 56.13 -43.36
C SER A 578 38.06 56.41 -41.89
N ILE A 579 38.91 55.59 -41.27
CA ILE A 579 39.41 55.84 -39.92
C ILE A 579 40.43 56.98 -40.02
N GLY A 580 39.92 58.21 -40.04
CA GLY A 580 40.61 59.38 -39.52
C GLY A 580 40.10 59.62 -38.11
N PHE A 581 40.93 59.39 -37.09
CA PHE A 581 40.59 59.71 -35.71
C PHE A 581 40.56 61.23 -35.54
N ASP A 582 39.36 61.82 -35.52
CA ASP A 582 39.17 63.19 -35.05
C ASP A 582 38.13 63.24 -33.91
N PHE A 583 38.51 63.86 -32.80
CA PHE A 583 37.79 63.86 -31.54
C PHE A 583 36.68 64.93 -31.54
N HIS A 584 35.46 64.58 -31.95
CA HIS A 584 34.27 65.35 -31.59
C HIS A 584 33.16 64.45 -31.03
N MET A 585 32.97 64.50 -29.71
CA MET A 585 32.09 63.59 -28.94
C MET A 585 30.59 63.89 -29.09
N LEU A 586 30.20 65.08 -29.57
CA LEU A 586 28.80 65.49 -29.68
C LEU A 586 28.12 64.96 -30.95
N ASP A 587 28.86 64.92 -32.07
CA ASP A 587 28.34 64.45 -33.36
C ASP A 587 28.08 62.94 -33.32
N ARG A 588 28.94 62.19 -32.62
CA ARG A 588 28.85 60.74 -32.40
C ARG A 588 27.54 60.30 -31.71
N TRP A 589 26.97 61.13 -30.84
CA TRP A 589 25.71 60.82 -30.14
C TRP A 589 24.48 61.03 -31.02
N GLN A 590 24.50 62.05 -31.89
CA GLN A 590 23.43 62.26 -32.87
C GLN A 590 23.47 61.19 -33.95
N THR A 591 24.65 60.78 -34.42
CA THR A 591 24.78 59.64 -35.35
C THR A 591 24.32 58.34 -34.70
N LEU A 592 24.61 58.10 -33.40
CA LEU A 592 24.14 56.93 -32.67
C LEU A 592 22.62 56.93 -32.51
N LYS A 593 21.99 58.07 -32.24
CA LYS A 593 20.54 58.20 -32.09
C LYS A 593 19.79 57.98 -33.40
N VAL A 594 20.30 58.55 -34.50
CA VAL A 594 19.77 58.32 -35.87
C VAL A 594 20.01 56.86 -36.29
N TRP A 595 21.15 56.28 -35.92
CA TRP A 595 21.45 54.87 -36.13
C TRP A 595 20.45 53.97 -35.40
N VAL A 596 20.22 54.17 -34.09
CA VAL A 596 19.24 53.41 -33.31
C VAL A 596 17.83 53.56 -33.88
N GLN A 597 17.42 54.77 -34.26
CA GLN A 597 16.10 55.01 -34.86
C GLN A 597 15.94 54.29 -36.21
N ASN A 598 16.97 54.31 -37.07
CA ASN A 598 16.98 53.56 -38.32
C ASN A 598 17.01 52.06 -38.09
N LEU A 599 17.70 51.59 -37.06
CA LEU A 599 17.73 50.18 -36.67
C LEU A 599 16.35 49.71 -36.19
N ILE A 600 15.69 50.51 -35.33
CA ILE A 600 14.31 50.26 -34.86
C ILE A 600 13.35 50.24 -36.05
N LYS A 601 13.42 51.23 -36.96
CA LYS A 601 12.53 51.31 -38.13
C LYS A 601 12.74 50.14 -39.09
N THR A 602 13.97 49.66 -39.22
CA THR A 602 14.32 48.48 -40.03
C THR A 602 13.82 47.20 -39.37
N LEU A 603 13.96 47.07 -38.04
CA LEU A 603 13.41 45.97 -37.25
C LEU A 603 11.89 45.88 -37.38
N PHE A 604 11.18 47.01 -37.22
CA PHE A 604 9.72 47.05 -37.33
C PHE A 604 9.19 46.69 -38.72
N ARG A 605 9.96 46.97 -39.80
CA ARG A 605 9.60 46.56 -41.17
C ARG A 605 9.96 45.12 -41.51
N ARG A 606 10.93 44.52 -40.81
CA ARG A 606 11.49 43.21 -41.14
C ARG A 606 10.62 42.05 -40.65
N PHE A 607 9.97 42.20 -39.50
CA PHE A 607 9.17 41.14 -38.90
C PHE A 607 7.69 41.28 -39.23
N ARG A 608 7.04 40.16 -39.57
CA ARG A 608 5.58 40.09 -39.62
C ARG A 608 5.05 39.93 -38.19
N TRP A 609 4.77 41.05 -37.54
CA TRP A 609 4.38 41.13 -36.12
C TRP A 609 3.23 40.21 -35.71
N MET A 610 2.28 39.91 -36.61
CA MET A 610 1.23 38.92 -36.36
C MET A 610 1.78 37.52 -36.02
N PHE A 611 2.77 37.03 -36.77
CA PHE A 611 3.35 35.71 -36.51
C PHE A 611 4.23 35.71 -35.26
N VAL A 612 4.91 36.82 -34.99
CA VAL A 612 5.70 37.00 -33.76
C VAL A 612 4.78 36.99 -32.53
N LEU A 613 3.67 37.72 -32.59
CA LEU A 613 2.68 37.75 -31.51
C LEU A 613 2.05 36.36 -31.29
N ALA A 614 1.69 35.65 -32.36
CA ALA A 614 1.18 34.27 -32.27
C ALA A 614 2.22 33.29 -31.69
N GLY A 615 3.50 33.46 -32.01
CA GLY A 615 4.59 32.69 -31.39
C GLY A 615 4.74 32.96 -29.89
N PHE A 616 4.64 34.23 -29.47
CA PHE A 616 4.71 34.58 -28.06
C PHE A 616 3.48 34.09 -27.26
N THR A 617 2.27 34.16 -27.83
CA THR A 617 1.08 33.66 -27.15
C THR A 617 1.14 32.15 -26.97
N THR A 618 1.54 31.39 -27.99
CA THR A 618 1.72 29.93 -27.89
C THR A 618 2.80 29.54 -26.88
N LEU A 619 3.92 30.28 -26.84
CA LEU A 619 4.97 30.07 -25.84
C LEU A 619 4.52 30.41 -24.42
N ALA A 620 3.72 31.46 -24.24
CA ALA A 620 3.13 31.80 -22.95
C ALA A 620 2.13 30.72 -22.48
N PHE A 621 1.29 30.19 -23.36
CA PHE A 621 0.41 29.07 -23.03
C PHE A 621 1.20 27.82 -22.63
N ALA A 622 2.28 27.50 -23.34
CA ALA A 622 3.15 26.39 -22.98
C ALA A 622 3.81 26.58 -21.59
N ALA A 623 4.27 27.80 -21.28
CA ALA A 623 4.87 28.11 -19.98
C ALA A 623 3.84 28.07 -18.83
N ILE A 624 2.61 28.51 -19.08
CA ILE A 624 1.50 28.45 -18.11
C ILE A 624 1.11 26.99 -17.86
N SER A 625 0.97 26.19 -18.92
CA SER A 625 0.71 24.74 -18.85
C SER A 625 1.78 24.05 -18.01
N TRP A 626 3.07 24.29 -18.29
CA TRP A 626 4.19 23.76 -17.51
C TRP A 626 4.15 24.13 -16.02
N LYS A 627 3.70 25.35 -15.70
CA LYS A 627 3.66 25.83 -14.30
C LYS A 627 2.47 25.28 -13.51
N LEU A 628 1.36 24.98 -14.18
CA LEU A 628 0.12 24.50 -13.56
C LEU A 628 -0.03 22.96 -13.56
N GLU A 629 0.93 22.28 -14.18
CA GLU A 629 1.05 20.83 -14.22
C GLU A 629 1.28 20.24 -12.80
N THR A 630 0.31 19.46 -12.33
CA THR A 630 0.43 18.59 -11.16
C THR A 630 0.18 17.14 -11.57
N SER A 631 0.52 16.16 -10.73
CA SER A 631 0.24 14.75 -11.00
C SER A 631 -1.25 14.44 -11.24
N GLU A 632 -2.14 15.28 -10.70
CA GLU A 632 -3.59 15.15 -10.85
C GLU A 632 -4.12 15.96 -12.06
N SER A 633 -3.53 17.12 -12.35
CA SER A 633 -3.95 18.00 -13.44
C SER A 633 -3.21 17.77 -14.77
N TYR A 634 -2.23 16.88 -14.79
CA TYR A 634 -1.42 16.55 -15.97
C TYR A 634 -2.26 16.28 -17.24
N TRP A 635 -3.40 15.60 -17.07
CA TRP A 635 -4.36 15.28 -18.13
C TRP A 635 -5.10 16.51 -18.69
N ILE A 636 -5.15 17.62 -17.93
CA ILE A 636 -5.84 18.87 -18.28
C ILE A 636 -4.91 19.78 -19.09
N TRP A 637 -3.62 19.82 -18.76
CA TRP A 637 -2.68 20.84 -19.26
C TRP A 637 -1.93 20.45 -20.54
N HIS A 638 -1.94 19.16 -20.90
CA HIS A 638 -1.50 18.70 -22.23
C HIS A 638 -2.65 18.67 -23.28
N ARG A 639 -3.71 19.46 -23.05
CA ARG A 639 -4.64 19.93 -24.09
C ARG A 639 -4.02 21.09 -24.87
#